data_AF-A0A2E8RCY4-F1
#
_entry.id   AF-A0A2E8RCY4-F1
#
_cell.length_a   1.000
_cell.length_b   1.000
_cell.length_c   1.000
_cell.angle_alpha   90.00
_cell.angle_beta   90.00
_cell.angle_gamma   90.00
#
_symmetry.space_group_name_H-M   'P 1'
#
loop_
_entity.id
_entity.type
_entity.pdbx_description
1 polymer ?
#
loop_
_entity_poly.entity_id
_entity_poly.type
_entity_poly.pdbx_seq_one_letter_code
_entity_poly.pdbx_strand_id
1 'polypeptide(L)'
;MRKIPAILSVSILLLMSLSLAIQETENLHPLEVEMNSQTNVDGPLHLVDLSVHYDTVNALAFDQEGNLFFGGTLCGRANTELSVTMECEISSQSGSESTISFAPGYVSVLDKAGDRIESHLFHSGYGDRIDEIITLENGDMLVSGGFCWLSNDCYLQGGGMLLEAPGNNMDAFVFRMSSDGNVIWSRAFWSAGNDILHSLDEGPNGEIYLLGSFCMDITSSCRLNSGTGNSPMSKGGADIFFAKLSSDGGINWIKTLGSSTNDHDMYGSYWALNQKGIVATEDGGVLIAGSVCHDATWLDSCSFRFNPNQEIDSEDGFVAKYSANGTYQWHEQIGGSGFDSVQVTVELDDHRILVGGNHYSPNFTAGEYVVTNSGGSDAWWAIMNHTSQTWEGLWDSEDTAWTVIHSAGVGSNGEIVIAGSACWDVQPCELNIGGKTWQGSSYGIGWAMKVDTQGNGEWIRGIGEHTRGNSHVSQVEINPHGDVAMTFEICSSEENNADCNFRMAGQTLGPVDNASAIRIIISDYDRDGISNSEDNCPDGQNDWTSDSSNDADSDGCHDIDEDLDDDNDGWSDLIELDCSRSPTDATSMPNDNDGDNICNNLDNDDDDDGYLDVEDAFPYNPEEWVDNDMDGIGDNQDDDDDNDDWKDHQDAFSNEACAYIDSDGDGRPDSFVIPNCPTSLEEDTDDDGDGVEDVVDAWPLDPAMGLDTDGDGLPDRHKSGLTGSIEEDTDDDNDGYLDTEDDFPLDANRWLDTDGDGIDDSIDADRDGDDWSDLDEEECGTDSMDGDDWPTDSDNDGICDAMDKQGITELFSGGIGIAFTISFLLILGAIAYSRNESFLKESESQIPPPPSLEEVLEVEVEEDSD
;
A
#
# COMPACT_ATOMS: atom_id res chain seq x y z
N MET A 1 66.42 4.74 -36.61
CA MET A 1 66.17 3.28 -36.54
C MET A 1 65.40 2.98 -35.26
N ARG A 2 64.48 2.01 -35.30
CA ARG A 2 64.18 0.98 -34.29
C ARG A 2 64.46 1.34 -32.81
N LYS A 3 63.53 1.19 -31.85
CA LYS A 3 62.41 0.21 -31.77
C LYS A 3 61.42 0.63 -30.65
N ILE A 4 60.12 0.31 -30.80
CA ILE A 4 59.11 0.14 -29.71
C ILE A 4 58.72 1.46 -28.98
N PRO A 5 57.46 1.67 -28.52
CA PRO A 5 56.29 0.78 -28.58
C PRO A 5 55.27 1.15 -29.67
N ALA A 6 54.49 0.16 -30.10
CA ALA A 6 53.36 0.31 -31.02
C ALA A 6 52.18 -0.60 -30.60
N ILE A 7 51.95 -0.71 -29.28
CA ILE A 7 50.94 -1.59 -28.67
C ILE A 7 50.04 -0.81 -27.70
N LEU A 8 50.57 0.16 -26.93
CA LEU A 8 49.76 0.95 -26.00
C LEU A 8 48.79 1.95 -26.67
N SER A 9 49.10 2.42 -27.88
CA SER A 9 48.27 3.42 -28.58
C SER A 9 47.01 2.86 -29.24
N VAL A 10 46.87 1.53 -29.31
CA VAL A 10 45.69 0.88 -29.91
C VAL A 10 44.59 0.69 -28.87
N SER A 11 44.93 0.32 -27.63
CA SER A 11 43.97 0.13 -26.53
C SER A 11 43.22 1.41 -26.15
N ILE A 12 43.89 2.56 -26.18
CA ILE A 12 43.28 3.86 -25.80
C ILE A 12 42.26 4.32 -26.85
N LEU A 13 42.54 4.12 -28.14
CA LEU A 13 41.60 4.43 -29.22
C LEU A 13 40.39 3.48 -29.25
N LEU A 14 40.54 2.24 -28.80
CA LEU A 14 39.45 1.27 -28.69
C LEU A 14 38.52 1.56 -27.49
N LEU A 15 39.07 2.06 -26.37
CA LEU A 15 38.27 2.50 -25.23
C LEU A 15 37.51 3.80 -25.51
N MET A 16 38.13 4.76 -26.22
CA MET A 16 37.43 5.98 -26.65
C MET A 16 36.37 5.74 -27.75
N SER A 17 36.42 4.61 -28.46
CA SER A 17 35.32 4.18 -29.34
C SER A 17 34.20 3.42 -28.63
N LEU A 18 34.37 3.02 -27.36
CA LEU A 18 33.27 2.55 -26.52
C LEU A 18 32.61 3.72 -25.77
N SER A 19 33.37 4.69 -25.28
CA SER A 19 32.80 5.85 -24.57
C SER A 19 31.97 6.80 -25.45
N LEU A 20 32.06 6.70 -26.79
CA LEU A 20 31.16 7.36 -27.74
C LEU A 20 30.10 6.42 -28.36
N ALA A 21 30.03 5.16 -27.91
CA ALA A 21 28.95 4.21 -28.24
C ALA A 21 28.05 3.89 -27.03
N ILE A 22 28.41 4.41 -25.85
CA ILE A 22 27.68 4.27 -24.57
C ILE A 22 27.08 5.63 -24.14
N GLN A 23 27.41 6.73 -24.82
CA GLN A 23 26.86 8.07 -24.56
C GLN A 23 25.99 8.60 -25.73
N GLU A 24 25.46 7.68 -26.55
CA GLU A 24 24.39 7.94 -27.53
C GLU A 24 23.23 6.93 -27.37
N THR A 25 23.19 6.27 -26.21
CA THR A 25 22.21 5.22 -25.81
C THR A 25 21.48 5.52 -24.50
N GLU A 26 21.83 6.61 -23.80
CA GLU A 26 21.09 7.14 -22.63
C GLU A 26 19.98 8.16 -23.02
N ASN A 27 19.71 8.33 -24.32
CA ASN A 27 18.61 9.17 -24.86
C ASN A 27 17.57 8.35 -25.65
N LEU A 28 17.56 7.03 -25.44
CA LEU A 28 16.53 6.10 -25.94
C LEU A 28 16.14 5.08 -24.86
N HIS A 29 16.03 5.56 -23.63
CA HIS A 29 14.88 5.11 -22.83
C HIS A 29 13.63 5.68 -23.54
N PRO A 30 12.56 4.90 -23.80
CA PRO A 30 11.22 5.50 -23.76
C PRO A 30 11.06 6.16 -22.40
N LEU A 31 10.15 7.12 -22.24
CA LEU A 31 9.82 7.62 -20.90
C LEU A 31 9.60 6.42 -19.98
N GLU A 32 10.27 6.39 -18.82
CA GLU A 32 9.85 5.50 -17.75
C GLU A 32 8.45 5.99 -17.38
N VAL A 33 7.45 5.34 -17.99
CA VAL A 33 6.08 5.45 -17.57
C VAL A 33 6.08 4.85 -16.18
N GLU A 34 6.08 5.73 -15.18
CA GLU A 34 5.58 5.41 -13.85
C GLU A 34 4.09 5.07 -14.02
N MET A 35 3.84 3.84 -14.49
CA MET A 35 2.72 3.04 -14.02
C MET A 35 2.90 3.01 -12.51
N ASN A 36 2.26 3.97 -11.85
CA ASN A 36 2.34 4.13 -10.41
C ASN A 36 2.04 2.75 -9.79
N SER A 37 2.97 2.22 -8.99
CA SER A 37 3.11 0.77 -8.81
C SER A 37 2.11 0.16 -7.82
N GLN A 38 0.84 0.47 -8.01
CA GLN A 38 -0.30 -0.37 -7.63
C GLN A 38 -0.16 -1.70 -8.40
N THR A 39 0.59 -2.63 -7.81
CA THR A 39 0.77 -4.00 -8.32
C THR A 39 -0.40 -4.91 -7.98
N ASN A 40 -1.29 -4.46 -7.10
CA ASN A 40 -2.70 -4.83 -7.12
C ASN A 40 -3.45 -3.81 -7.98
N VAL A 41 -4.28 -4.30 -8.89
CA VAL A 41 -5.57 -3.69 -9.20
C VAL A 41 -6.59 -4.75 -8.85
N ASP A 42 -7.65 -4.39 -8.15
CA ASP A 42 -8.49 -5.33 -7.42
C ASP A 42 -9.66 -5.87 -8.26
N GLY A 43 -10.22 -7.01 -7.84
CA GLY A 43 -11.10 -7.88 -8.63
C GLY A 43 -10.39 -9.09 -9.29
N PRO A 44 -11.13 -10.18 -9.58
CA PRO A 44 -10.56 -11.43 -10.09
C PRO A 44 -10.23 -11.40 -11.60
N LEU A 45 -9.37 -12.32 -12.04
CA LEU A 45 -8.95 -12.50 -13.43
C LEU A 45 -9.03 -13.99 -13.82
N HIS A 46 -9.96 -14.32 -14.71
CA HIS A 46 -10.24 -15.69 -15.15
C HIS A 46 -9.67 -15.94 -16.55
N LEU A 47 -8.96 -17.06 -16.73
CA LEU A 47 -8.57 -17.58 -18.04
C LEU A 47 -9.57 -18.68 -18.45
N VAL A 48 -10.14 -18.56 -19.65
CA VAL A 48 -11.18 -19.50 -20.13
C VAL A 48 -10.62 -20.91 -20.29
N ASP A 49 -9.46 -21.03 -20.94
CA ASP A 49 -8.65 -22.23 -21.00
C ASP A 49 -7.17 -21.85 -20.71
N LEU A 50 -6.43 -22.82 -20.16
CA LEU A 50 -4.98 -22.77 -19.96
C LEU A 50 -4.23 -23.53 -21.07
N SER A 51 -4.96 -24.22 -21.95
CA SER A 51 -4.44 -24.78 -23.19
C SER A 51 -4.39 -23.69 -24.30
N VAL A 52 -3.82 -24.03 -25.47
CA VAL A 52 -3.42 -23.02 -26.48
C VAL A 52 -4.23 -23.19 -27.76
N HIS A 53 -5.44 -22.63 -27.77
CA HIS A 53 -6.37 -22.62 -28.91
C HIS A 53 -6.96 -21.20 -29.12
N TYR A 54 -7.78 -21.02 -30.16
CA TYR A 54 -8.53 -19.77 -30.36
C TYR A 54 -9.82 -19.86 -29.54
N ASP A 55 -9.77 -19.41 -28.30
CA ASP A 55 -10.89 -19.44 -27.36
C ASP A 55 -11.42 -18.02 -27.18
N THR A 56 -12.71 -17.80 -27.47
CA THR A 56 -13.34 -16.46 -27.48
C THR A 56 -14.39 -16.31 -26.38
N VAL A 57 -14.54 -15.08 -25.86
CA VAL A 57 -15.68 -14.65 -25.04
C VAL A 57 -16.28 -13.42 -25.71
N ASN A 58 -17.35 -13.65 -26.47
CA ASN A 58 -18.08 -12.62 -27.21
C ASN A 58 -19.29 -12.09 -26.43
N ALA A 59 -19.72 -12.85 -25.42
CA ALA A 59 -20.94 -12.64 -24.66
C ALA A 59 -20.66 -12.66 -23.15
N LEU A 60 -21.18 -11.66 -22.45
CA LEU A 60 -21.30 -11.58 -21.00
C LEU A 60 -22.75 -11.27 -20.61
N ALA A 61 -23.18 -11.69 -19.41
CA ALA A 61 -24.38 -11.20 -18.73
C ALA A 61 -24.31 -11.52 -17.23
N PHE A 62 -24.80 -10.64 -16.36
CA PHE A 62 -24.95 -10.92 -14.92
C PHE A 62 -26.38 -11.40 -14.59
N ASP A 63 -26.54 -12.26 -13.59
CA ASP A 63 -27.85 -12.50 -12.94
C ASP A 63 -28.14 -11.52 -11.79
N GLN A 64 -29.25 -11.74 -11.08
CA GLN A 64 -29.69 -10.89 -9.97
C GLN A 64 -28.91 -11.17 -8.67
N GLU A 65 -28.23 -12.31 -8.61
CA GLU A 65 -27.35 -12.75 -7.52
C GLU A 65 -25.90 -12.22 -7.68
N GLY A 66 -25.52 -11.80 -8.90
CA GLY A 66 -24.21 -11.26 -9.24
C GLY A 66 -23.23 -12.27 -9.86
N ASN A 67 -23.70 -13.46 -10.25
CA ASN A 67 -22.90 -14.42 -11.00
C ASN A 67 -22.74 -13.95 -12.46
N LEU A 68 -21.58 -14.19 -13.05
CA LEU A 68 -21.27 -13.79 -14.42
C LEU A 68 -21.42 -14.98 -15.37
N PHE A 69 -22.43 -14.92 -16.22
CA PHE A 69 -22.58 -15.80 -17.37
C PHE A 69 -21.70 -15.31 -18.52
N PHE A 70 -21.00 -16.22 -19.17
CA PHE A 70 -20.13 -15.90 -20.30
C PHE A 70 -20.14 -16.98 -21.37
N GLY A 71 -19.84 -16.60 -22.61
CA GLY A 71 -19.80 -17.56 -23.72
C GLY A 71 -19.15 -17.05 -25.00
N GLY A 72 -18.90 -18.00 -25.90
CA GLY A 72 -18.23 -17.77 -27.18
C GLY A 72 -17.94 -19.09 -27.89
N THR A 73 -16.77 -19.19 -28.52
CA THR A 73 -16.24 -20.42 -29.13
C THR A 73 -15.07 -20.96 -28.32
N LEU A 74 -15.04 -22.27 -28.06
CA LEU A 74 -13.92 -23.01 -27.49
C LEU A 74 -13.21 -23.81 -28.59
N CYS A 75 -11.92 -24.10 -28.47
CA CYS A 75 -11.16 -24.90 -29.44
C CYS A 75 -11.19 -24.35 -30.89
N GLY A 76 -11.29 -23.03 -31.07
CA GLY A 76 -11.11 -22.42 -32.38
C GLY A 76 -9.71 -22.71 -32.94
N ARG A 77 -9.57 -22.66 -34.27
CA ARG A 77 -8.27 -22.86 -34.94
C ARG A 77 -8.04 -21.85 -36.06
N ALA A 78 -6.77 -21.52 -36.29
CA ALA A 78 -6.31 -20.83 -37.48
C ALA A 78 -6.89 -21.45 -38.77
N ASN A 79 -7.17 -20.59 -39.75
CA ASN A 79 -7.97 -20.87 -40.96
C ASN A 79 -7.35 -21.91 -41.93
N THR A 80 -6.24 -22.53 -41.55
CA THR A 80 -5.56 -23.62 -42.28
C THR A 80 -5.84 -25.01 -41.70
N GLU A 81 -6.36 -25.12 -40.47
CA GLU A 81 -6.57 -26.40 -39.75
C GLU A 81 -8.04 -26.86 -39.67
N LEU A 82 -8.96 -26.17 -40.37
CA LEU A 82 -10.43 -26.27 -40.37
C LEU A 82 -11.05 -27.64 -40.75
N SER A 83 -10.31 -28.75 -40.64
CA SER A 83 -10.73 -30.10 -41.08
C SER A 83 -10.24 -31.24 -40.17
N VAL A 84 -9.67 -30.92 -39.00
CA VAL A 84 -9.22 -31.90 -38.01
C VAL A 84 -10.00 -31.69 -36.72
N THR A 85 -10.79 -32.68 -36.31
CA THR A 85 -11.41 -32.67 -34.97
C THR A 85 -10.36 -32.99 -33.90
N MET A 86 -10.55 -32.42 -32.72
CA MET A 86 -9.86 -32.84 -31.49
C MET A 86 -10.89 -33.11 -30.39
N GLU A 87 -10.44 -33.59 -29.24
CA GLU A 87 -11.25 -33.60 -28.03
C GLU A 87 -11.09 -32.24 -27.34
N CYS A 88 -12.22 -31.62 -27.01
CA CYS A 88 -12.31 -30.30 -26.38
C CYS A 88 -13.04 -30.48 -25.06
N GLU A 89 -12.45 -30.01 -23.97
CA GLU A 89 -12.96 -30.18 -22.61
C GLU A 89 -13.04 -28.82 -21.92
N ILE A 90 -14.10 -28.58 -21.16
CA ILE A 90 -14.24 -27.41 -20.29
C ILE A 90 -14.62 -27.90 -18.89
N SER A 91 -13.85 -27.47 -17.89
CA SER A 91 -13.98 -27.94 -16.50
C SER A 91 -14.52 -26.84 -15.58
N SER A 92 -15.51 -27.20 -14.78
CA SER A 92 -16.16 -26.37 -13.75
C SER A 92 -16.26 -27.15 -12.43
N GLN A 93 -16.71 -26.52 -11.34
CA GLN A 93 -16.95 -27.21 -10.07
C GLN A 93 -18.00 -28.33 -10.19
N SER A 94 -19.01 -28.19 -11.06
CA SER A 94 -20.00 -29.25 -11.33
C SER A 94 -19.43 -30.43 -12.12
N GLY A 95 -18.35 -30.22 -12.88
CA GLY A 95 -17.58 -31.25 -13.59
C GLY A 95 -16.97 -30.76 -14.91
N SER A 96 -16.39 -31.70 -15.66
CA SER A 96 -15.97 -31.47 -17.06
C SER A 96 -17.04 -31.94 -18.05
N GLU A 97 -17.37 -31.09 -19.02
CA GLU A 97 -17.99 -31.53 -20.28
C GLU A 97 -16.92 -31.65 -21.38
N SER A 98 -17.02 -32.65 -22.26
CA SER A 98 -16.14 -32.75 -23.44
C SER A 98 -16.87 -33.18 -24.72
N THR A 99 -16.34 -32.76 -25.87
CA THR A 99 -16.85 -33.11 -27.20
C THR A 99 -15.75 -33.30 -28.23
N ILE A 100 -16.06 -34.03 -29.31
CA ILE A 100 -15.18 -34.20 -30.47
C ILE A 100 -15.75 -33.38 -31.64
N SER A 101 -15.73 -32.06 -31.47
CA SER A 101 -16.14 -31.07 -32.47
C SER A 101 -14.92 -30.31 -33.01
N PHE A 102 -15.10 -29.61 -34.12
CA PHE A 102 -14.23 -28.49 -34.49
C PHE A 102 -14.90 -27.22 -33.95
N ALA A 103 -14.21 -26.42 -33.14
CA ALA A 103 -14.68 -25.12 -32.65
C ALA A 103 -16.12 -25.08 -32.09
N PRO A 104 -16.48 -25.88 -31.06
CA PRO A 104 -17.79 -25.83 -30.41
C PRO A 104 -18.05 -24.49 -29.69
N GLY A 105 -19.33 -24.12 -29.59
CA GLY A 105 -19.77 -23.03 -28.71
C GLY A 105 -19.89 -23.49 -27.26
N TYR A 106 -19.85 -22.56 -26.32
CA TYR A 106 -20.02 -22.86 -24.88
C TYR A 106 -20.68 -21.71 -24.12
N VAL A 107 -21.36 -22.08 -23.02
CA VAL A 107 -21.79 -21.15 -21.95
C VAL A 107 -21.11 -21.59 -20.66
N SER A 108 -20.77 -20.67 -19.78
CA SER A 108 -20.21 -20.96 -18.45
C SER A 108 -20.58 -19.87 -17.45
N VAL A 109 -20.44 -20.19 -16.17
CA VAL A 109 -20.82 -19.31 -15.05
C VAL A 109 -19.64 -19.17 -14.10
N LEU A 110 -19.26 -17.92 -13.80
CA LEU A 110 -18.42 -17.59 -12.64
C LEU A 110 -19.33 -17.13 -11.49
N ASP A 111 -19.07 -17.60 -10.27
CA ASP A 111 -19.73 -17.05 -9.08
C ASP A 111 -19.14 -15.69 -8.67
N LYS A 112 -19.69 -15.08 -7.60
CA LYS A 112 -19.20 -13.78 -7.10
C LYS A 112 -17.75 -13.79 -6.59
N ALA A 113 -17.14 -14.96 -6.36
CA ALA A 113 -15.72 -15.09 -6.01
C ALA A 113 -14.82 -15.27 -7.25
N GLY A 114 -15.40 -15.33 -8.46
CA GLY A 114 -14.70 -15.58 -9.72
C GLY A 114 -14.47 -17.06 -10.01
N ASP A 115 -15.07 -17.97 -9.24
CA ASP A 115 -14.85 -19.42 -9.38
C ASP A 115 -15.82 -20.02 -10.40
N ARG A 116 -15.33 -20.88 -11.31
CA ARG A 116 -16.15 -21.41 -12.41
C ARG A 116 -17.03 -22.56 -11.95
N ILE A 117 -18.26 -22.25 -11.53
CA ILE A 117 -19.20 -23.22 -10.95
C ILE A 117 -19.81 -24.18 -11.98
N GLU A 118 -20.20 -23.70 -13.16
CA GLU A 118 -20.86 -24.51 -14.22
C GLU A 118 -20.35 -24.17 -15.64
N SER A 119 -20.41 -25.17 -16.53
CA SER A 119 -20.00 -25.07 -17.94
C SER A 119 -20.78 -26.03 -18.83
N HIS A 120 -21.28 -25.56 -19.98
CA HIS A 120 -22.05 -26.35 -20.94
C HIS A 120 -21.58 -26.17 -22.38
N LEU A 121 -21.42 -27.27 -23.11
CA LEU A 121 -20.99 -27.29 -24.51
C LEU A 121 -22.17 -27.38 -25.49
N PHE A 122 -22.12 -26.54 -26.52
CA PHE A 122 -23.09 -26.49 -27.62
C PHE A 122 -22.36 -26.73 -28.94
N HIS A 123 -22.57 -27.91 -29.53
CA HIS A 123 -21.77 -28.35 -30.67
C HIS A 123 -22.60 -28.98 -31.81
N SER A 124 -22.20 -28.70 -33.05
CA SER A 124 -22.73 -29.27 -34.30
C SER A 124 -21.82 -30.34 -34.91
N GLY A 125 -20.60 -30.47 -34.39
CA GLY A 125 -19.48 -31.20 -35.01
C GLY A 125 -18.61 -30.30 -35.91
N TYR A 126 -19.02 -29.04 -36.08
CA TYR A 126 -18.44 -28.00 -36.93
C TYR A 126 -18.43 -26.68 -36.17
N GLY A 127 -17.95 -25.59 -36.79
CA GLY A 127 -17.73 -24.33 -36.08
C GLY A 127 -19.03 -23.71 -35.59
N ASP A 128 -19.12 -23.46 -34.30
CA ASP A 128 -20.26 -22.84 -33.63
C ASP A 128 -19.76 -21.69 -32.75
N ARG A 129 -20.52 -20.59 -32.71
CA ARG A 129 -20.19 -19.35 -32.03
C ARG A 129 -21.39 -18.84 -31.26
N ILE A 130 -21.15 -18.41 -30.03
CA ILE A 130 -22.06 -17.57 -29.25
C ILE A 130 -21.57 -16.14 -29.37
N ASP A 131 -22.51 -15.21 -29.53
CA ASP A 131 -22.29 -13.80 -29.85
C ASP A 131 -22.95 -12.88 -28.81
N GLU A 132 -24.11 -13.30 -28.28
CA GLU A 132 -24.88 -12.58 -27.26
C GLU A 132 -25.47 -13.58 -26.26
N ILE A 133 -25.39 -13.23 -24.98
CA ILE A 133 -26.14 -13.82 -23.86
C ILE A 133 -26.85 -12.65 -23.18
N ILE A 134 -28.11 -12.83 -22.79
CA ILE A 134 -28.78 -11.92 -21.84
C ILE A 134 -29.53 -12.74 -20.79
N THR A 135 -29.55 -12.24 -19.55
CA THR A 135 -30.38 -12.76 -18.46
C THR A 135 -31.78 -12.16 -18.55
N LEU A 136 -32.80 -12.96 -18.23
CA LEU A 136 -34.21 -12.54 -18.27
C LEU A 136 -34.72 -12.18 -16.87
N GLU A 137 -35.84 -11.43 -16.77
CA GLU A 137 -36.48 -11.06 -15.48
C GLU A 137 -36.76 -12.25 -14.53
N ASN A 138 -36.75 -13.46 -15.09
CA ASN A 138 -37.17 -14.71 -14.49
C ASN A 138 -36.02 -15.70 -14.21
N GLY A 139 -34.76 -15.31 -14.42
CA GLY A 139 -33.56 -16.13 -14.13
C GLY A 139 -33.18 -17.15 -15.21
N ASP A 140 -33.99 -17.34 -16.26
CA ASP A 140 -33.53 -18.02 -17.47
C ASP A 140 -32.61 -17.11 -18.29
N MET A 141 -31.72 -17.69 -19.10
CA MET A 141 -30.92 -16.99 -20.11
C MET A 141 -31.58 -17.05 -21.50
N LEU A 142 -31.29 -16.06 -22.34
CA LEU A 142 -31.23 -16.26 -23.79
C LEU A 142 -29.79 -16.29 -24.27
N VAL A 143 -29.53 -17.12 -25.27
CA VAL A 143 -28.22 -17.31 -25.89
C VAL A 143 -28.40 -17.32 -27.41
N SER A 144 -27.55 -16.59 -28.14
CA SER A 144 -27.59 -16.54 -29.61
C SER A 144 -26.22 -16.43 -30.26
N GLY A 145 -26.19 -16.70 -31.57
CA GLY A 145 -25.00 -16.61 -32.40
C GLY A 145 -25.18 -17.35 -33.72
N GLY A 146 -24.10 -17.95 -34.23
CA GLY A 146 -24.07 -18.74 -35.47
C GLY A 146 -23.61 -20.19 -35.22
N PHE A 147 -24.17 -21.15 -35.94
CA PHE A 147 -23.80 -22.57 -35.82
C PHE A 147 -23.57 -23.22 -37.19
N CYS A 148 -22.94 -24.40 -37.22
CA CYS A 148 -22.70 -25.18 -38.44
C CYS A 148 -21.72 -24.57 -39.47
N TRP A 149 -20.84 -23.65 -39.07
CA TRP A 149 -19.87 -23.04 -39.99
C TRP A 149 -19.00 -24.09 -40.70
N LEU A 150 -18.90 -23.95 -42.03
CA LEU A 150 -18.19 -24.85 -42.96
C LEU A 150 -18.80 -26.25 -43.15
N SER A 151 -20.06 -26.47 -42.76
CA SER A 151 -20.71 -27.80 -42.72
C SER A 151 -21.66 -28.13 -43.89
N ASN A 152 -22.18 -29.37 -43.89
CA ASN A 152 -23.32 -29.85 -44.68
C ASN A 152 -24.11 -30.85 -43.81
N ASP A 153 -25.45 -30.72 -43.71
CA ASP A 153 -26.36 -31.63 -42.97
C ASP A 153 -25.96 -31.85 -41.47
N CYS A 154 -26.06 -30.81 -40.63
CA CYS A 154 -25.58 -30.80 -39.24
C CYS A 154 -26.65 -30.32 -38.22
N TYR A 155 -26.38 -30.53 -36.92
CA TYR A 155 -27.34 -30.28 -35.84
C TYR A 155 -26.65 -29.75 -34.58
N LEU A 156 -27.01 -28.55 -34.10
CA LEU A 156 -26.53 -28.02 -32.82
C LEU A 156 -27.14 -28.81 -31.65
N GLN A 157 -26.29 -29.28 -30.75
CA GLN A 157 -26.63 -30.15 -29.61
C GLN A 157 -25.91 -29.68 -28.35
N GLY A 158 -26.63 -29.64 -27.23
CA GLY A 158 -26.17 -29.15 -25.92
C GLY A 158 -27.38 -28.85 -25.04
N GLY A 159 -27.28 -28.96 -23.70
CA GLY A 159 -28.40 -28.67 -22.78
C GLY A 159 -29.71 -29.42 -23.08
N GLY A 160 -29.66 -30.60 -23.71
CA GLY A 160 -30.84 -31.36 -24.16
C GLY A 160 -31.45 -30.93 -25.51
N MET A 161 -30.92 -29.89 -26.16
CA MET A 161 -31.32 -29.42 -27.48
C MET A 161 -30.88 -30.37 -28.61
N LEU A 162 -31.66 -30.38 -29.69
CA LEU A 162 -31.27 -30.87 -31.02
C LEU A 162 -31.89 -29.95 -32.08
N LEU A 163 -31.10 -29.04 -32.66
CA LEU A 163 -31.54 -28.03 -33.63
C LEU A 163 -30.92 -28.30 -35.02
N GLU A 164 -31.75 -28.53 -36.03
CA GLU A 164 -31.35 -28.86 -37.42
C GLU A 164 -30.99 -27.60 -38.22
N ALA A 165 -29.80 -27.56 -38.85
CA ALA A 165 -29.37 -26.52 -39.79
C ALA A 165 -29.85 -26.86 -41.22
N PRO A 166 -30.82 -26.13 -41.82
CA PRO A 166 -31.38 -26.51 -43.13
C PRO A 166 -30.56 -25.92 -44.31
N GLY A 167 -29.23 -26.05 -44.27
CA GLY A 167 -28.30 -25.38 -45.19
C GLY A 167 -26.94 -26.07 -45.40
N ASN A 168 -26.03 -25.32 -46.03
CA ASN A 168 -24.64 -25.68 -46.36
C ASN A 168 -23.64 -24.63 -45.83
N ASN A 169 -24.08 -23.78 -44.90
CA ASN A 169 -23.42 -22.57 -44.43
C ASN A 169 -23.54 -22.51 -42.89
N MET A 170 -23.01 -21.46 -42.28
CA MET A 170 -23.38 -21.08 -40.92
C MET A 170 -24.83 -20.57 -40.91
N ASP A 171 -25.68 -21.15 -40.06
CA ASP A 171 -27.06 -20.70 -39.82
C ASP A 171 -27.11 -19.94 -38.48
N ALA A 172 -28.03 -18.99 -38.32
CA ALA A 172 -28.19 -18.24 -37.08
C ALA A 172 -29.06 -19.01 -36.07
N PHE A 173 -28.77 -18.92 -34.77
CA PHE A 173 -29.63 -19.52 -33.73
C PHE A 173 -29.93 -18.58 -32.56
N VAL A 174 -31.06 -18.84 -31.90
CA VAL A 174 -31.35 -18.38 -30.52
C VAL A 174 -32.02 -19.49 -29.74
N PHE A 175 -31.65 -19.66 -28.47
CA PHE A 175 -32.33 -20.54 -27.53
C PHE A 175 -32.52 -19.89 -26.16
N ARG A 176 -33.54 -20.37 -25.43
CA ARG A 176 -33.75 -20.05 -24.01
C ARG A 176 -33.32 -21.22 -23.14
N MET A 177 -32.56 -20.96 -22.09
CA MET A 177 -31.96 -21.94 -21.21
C MET A 177 -32.26 -21.60 -19.75
N SER A 178 -32.55 -22.59 -18.91
CA SER A 178 -32.62 -22.36 -17.46
C SER A 178 -31.24 -22.10 -16.87
N SER A 179 -31.19 -21.58 -15.64
CA SER A 179 -30.02 -21.65 -14.76
C SER A 179 -29.27 -22.98 -14.89
N ASP A 180 -30.00 -24.09 -14.71
CA ASP A 180 -29.51 -25.48 -14.68
C ASP A 180 -29.04 -26.01 -16.06
N GLY A 181 -28.65 -25.16 -17.01
CA GLY A 181 -28.15 -25.57 -18.34
C GLY A 181 -29.14 -26.24 -19.29
N ASN A 182 -30.44 -26.30 -18.94
CA ASN A 182 -31.44 -27.03 -19.73
C ASN A 182 -32.12 -26.11 -20.75
N VAL A 183 -32.04 -26.44 -22.04
CA VAL A 183 -32.66 -25.68 -23.13
C VAL A 183 -34.17 -25.91 -23.17
N ILE A 184 -34.94 -24.84 -22.98
CA ILE A 184 -36.40 -24.82 -22.88
C ILE A 184 -37.03 -24.79 -24.28
N TRP A 185 -36.49 -23.95 -25.18
CA TRP A 185 -36.85 -23.91 -26.59
C TRP A 185 -35.71 -23.32 -27.43
N SER A 186 -35.70 -23.61 -28.73
CA SER A 186 -34.75 -23.03 -29.67
C SER A 186 -35.35 -22.70 -31.05
N ARG A 187 -34.62 -21.86 -31.80
CA ARG A 187 -34.93 -21.41 -33.16
C ARG A 187 -33.65 -21.33 -33.98
N ALA A 188 -33.76 -21.69 -35.27
CA ALA A 188 -32.78 -21.37 -36.29
C ALA A 188 -33.38 -20.36 -37.29
N PHE A 189 -32.54 -19.47 -37.80
CA PHE A 189 -32.82 -18.60 -38.94
C PHE A 189 -31.75 -18.83 -39.99
N TRP A 190 -32.14 -19.13 -41.22
CA TRP A 190 -31.22 -19.64 -42.25
C TRP A 190 -31.56 -19.17 -43.65
N SER A 191 -30.59 -19.17 -44.56
CA SER A 191 -30.74 -18.57 -45.88
C SER A 191 -30.09 -19.41 -47.01
N ALA A 192 -29.35 -18.75 -47.91
CA ALA A 192 -28.46 -19.38 -48.88
C ALA A 192 -27.00 -18.88 -48.73
N GLY A 193 -26.74 -17.97 -47.80
CA GLY A 193 -25.41 -17.53 -47.36
C GLY A 193 -25.14 -17.94 -45.91
N ASN A 194 -24.10 -17.37 -45.31
CA ASN A 194 -23.95 -17.42 -43.85
C ASN A 194 -24.96 -16.47 -43.19
N ASP A 195 -25.47 -16.85 -42.03
CA ASP A 195 -26.42 -16.07 -41.22
C ASP A 195 -26.02 -16.15 -39.74
N ILE A 196 -26.27 -15.09 -38.97
CA ILE A 196 -25.87 -14.99 -37.56
C ILE A 196 -26.76 -13.98 -36.80
N LEU A 197 -26.90 -14.15 -35.48
CA LEU A 197 -27.47 -13.16 -34.57
C LEU A 197 -26.34 -12.49 -33.78
N HIS A 198 -26.44 -11.17 -33.61
CA HIS A 198 -25.41 -10.35 -32.96
C HIS A 198 -25.85 -9.80 -31.62
N SER A 199 -27.16 -9.60 -31.45
CA SER A 199 -27.70 -8.95 -30.25
C SER A 199 -29.17 -9.27 -30.00
N LEU A 200 -29.56 -9.23 -28.72
CA LEU A 200 -30.84 -9.66 -28.14
C LEU A 200 -31.38 -8.62 -27.17
N ASP A 201 -32.69 -8.62 -26.93
CA ASP A 201 -33.27 -7.88 -25.80
C ASP A 201 -34.62 -8.49 -25.32
N GLU A 202 -34.97 -8.36 -24.04
CA GLU A 202 -36.28 -8.70 -23.48
C GLU A 202 -37.13 -7.44 -23.29
N GLY A 203 -38.25 -7.35 -24.02
CA GLY A 203 -39.20 -6.25 -23.87
C GLY A 203 -40.21 -6.48 -22.74
N PRO A 204 -40.91 -5.41 -22.29
CA PRO A 204 -41.59 -5.29 -20.99
C PRO A 204 -42.86 -6.16 -20.77
N ASN A 205 -43.07 -7.21 -21.57
CA ASN A 205 -44.09 -8.25 -21.34
C ASN A 205 -43.50 -9.67 -21.55
N GLY A 206 -42.17 -9.83 -21.51
CA GLY A 206 -41.49 -11.08 -21.88
C GLY A 206 -41.57 -11.37 -23.38
N GLU A 207 -41.59 -10.33 -24.21
CA GLU A 207 -41.33 -10.45 -25.64
C GLU A 207 -39.84 -10.42 -25.91
N ILE A 208 -39.39 -11.10 -26.95
CA ILE A 208 -37.95 -11.21 -27.23
C ILE A 208 -37.66 -10.53 -28.55
N TYR A 209 -36.69 -9.64 -28.54
CA TYR A 209 -36.13 -8.98 -29.70
C TYR A 209 -34.79 -9.62 -30.06
N LEU A 210 -34.50 -9.62 -31.37
CA LEU A 210 -33.22 -10.09 -31.89
C LEU A 210 -32.84 -9.32 -33.15
N LEU A 211 -31.54 -9.09 -33.31
CA LEU A 211 -30.90 -8.50 -34.47
C LEU A 211 -29.82 -9.46 -35.00
N GLY A 212 -29.73 -9.54 -36.31
CA GLY A 212 -28.71 -10.35 -36.98
C GLY A 212 -28.52 -9.95 -38.43
N SER A 213 -27.70 -10.73 -39.13
CA SER A 213 -27.39 -10.54 -40.54
C SER A 213 -27.57 -11.83 -41.30
N PHE A 214 -27.98 -11.72 -42.56
CA PHE A 214 -28.33 -12.88 -43.37
C PHE A 214 -27.95 -12.71 -44.85
N CYS A 215 -27.81 -13.83 -45.57
CA CYS A 215 -27.29 -13.91 -46.94
C CYS A 215 -25.81 -13.51 -47.09
N MET A 216 -25.00 -13.64 -46.03
CA MET A 216 -23.58 -13.26 -46.04
C MET A 216 -22.77 -14.22 -46.93
N ASP A 217 -21.66 -13.72 -47.49
CA ASP A 217 -20.90 -14.34 -48.60
C ASP A 217 -21.66 -14.51 -49.94
N ILE A 218 -22.93 -14.07 -50.06
CA ILE A 218 -23.71 -14.17 -51.29
C ILE A 218 -23.91 -12.79 -51.92
N THR A 219 -23.33 -12.57 -53.10
CA THR A 219 -23.44 -11.30 -53.86
C THR A 219 -24.78 -11.11 -54.60
N SER A 220 -25.87 -11.70 -54.11
CA SER A 220 -27.19 -11.61 -54.76
C SER A 220 -28.36 -11.97 -53.85
N SER A 221 -29.45 -11.20 -53.96
CA SER A 221 -30.67 -11.30 -53.14
C SER A 221 -31.09 -12.74 -52.81
N CYS A 222 -31.05 -13.11 -51.54
CA CYS A 222 -31.40 -14.44 -51.04
C CYS A 222 -32.58 -14.37 -50.03
N ARG A 223 -33.04 -15.50 -49.49
CA ARG A 223 -34.19 -15.56 -48.57
C ARG A 223 -33.76 -15.94 -47.18
N LEU A 224 -34.12 -15.12 -46.18
CA LEU A 224 -34.19 -15.55 -44.79
C LEU A 224 -35.35 -16.53 -44.61
N ASN A 225 -35.18 -17.55 -43.78
CA ASN A 225 -36.17 -18.56 -43.46
C ASN A 225 -36.19 -18.81 -41.95
N SER A 226 -37.34 -19.26 -41.44
CA SER A 226 -37.61 -19.37 -39.99
C SER A 226 -38.64 -20.45 -39.65
N GLY A 227 -38.86 -21.40 -40.57
CA GLY A 227 -39.92 -22.43 -40.48
C GLY A 227 -41.37 -21.93 -40.62
N THR A 228 -41.64 -20.64 -40.37
CA THR A 228 -43.00 -20.05 -40.37
C THR A 228 -43.64 -19.87 -41.74
N GLY A 229 -42.85 -19.91 -42.83
CA GLY A 229 -43.29 -19.62 -44.19
C GLY A 229 -43.33 -18.13 -44.56
N ASN A 230 -43.03 -17.23 -43.61
CA ASN A 230 -42.70 -15.84 -43.90
C ASN A 230 -41.20 -15.72 -44.18
N SER A 231 -40.81 -15.82 -45.46
CA SER A 231 -39.42 -15.67 -45.90
C SER A 231 -39.19 -14.30 -46.56
N PRO A 232 -38.67 -13.28 -45.85
CA PRO A 232 -38.26 -12.03 -46.48
C PRO A 232 -37.04 -12.23 -47.39
N MET A 233 -36.75 -11.23 -48.22
CA MET A 233 -35.62 -11.21 -49.15
C MET A 233 -34.56 -10.23 -48.64
N SER A 234 -33.28 -10.53 -48.85
CA SER A 234 -32.25 -9.49 -48.91
C SER A 234 -32.44 -8.69 -50.21
N LYS A 235 -32.04 -7.42 -50.21
CA LYS A 235 -32.14 -6.52 -51.37
C LYS A 235 -30.83 -6.52 -52.17
N GLY A 236 -29.69 -6.72 -51.49
CA GLY A 236 -28.35 -6.77 -52.05
C GLY A 236 -27.68 -8.11 -51.84
N GLY A 237 -26.54 -8.09 -51.15
CA GLY A 237 -25.87 -9.27 -50.60
C GLY A 237 -26.38 -9.58 -49.19
N ALA A 238 -25.53 -9.30 -48.19
CA ALA A 238 -25.87 -9.35 -46.79
C ALA A 238 -26.81 -8.18 -46.39
N ASP A 239 -28.03 -8.49 -45.97
CA ASP A 239 -28.97 -7.52 -45.36
C ASP A 239 -29.00 -7.74 -43.83
N ILE A 240 -29.31 -6.70 -43.05
CA ILE A 240 -29.68 -6.81 -41.63
C ILE A 240 -31.09 -7.40 -41.52
N PHE A 241 -31.33 -8.27 -40.54
CA PHE A 241 -32.68 -8.67 -40.13
C PHE A 241 -32.90 -8.45 -38.63
N PHE A 242 -34.17 -8.25 -38.28
CA PHE A 242 -34.58 -8.19 -36.88
C PHE A 242 -36.00 -8.75 -36.73
N ALA A 243 -36.31 -9.29 -35.55
CA ALA A 243 -37.56 -9.97 -35.29
C ALA A 243 -38.11 -9.68 -33.89
N LYS A 244 -39.39 -10.00 -33.72
CA LYS A 244 -40.04 -10.09 -32.42
C LYS A 244 -40.58 -11.50 -32.21
N LEU A 245 -40.23 -12.09 -31.09
CA LEU A 245 -40.69 -13.38 -30.60
C LEU A 245 -41.55 -13.17 -29.35
N SER A 246 -42.34 -14.17 -28.97
CA SER A 246 -42.89 -14.33 -27.61
C SER A 246 -41.93 -15.16 -26.74
N SER A 247 -42.08 -15.09 -25.42
CA SER A 247 -41.30 -15.85 -24.42
C SER A 247 -41.24 -17.37 -24.62
N ASP A 248 -42.15 -17.96 -25.39
CA ASP A 248 -42.13 -19.37 -25.82
C ASP A 248 -41.41 -19.62 -27.16
N GLY A 249 -40.65 -18.62 -27.64
CA GLY A 249 -39.97 -18.61 -28.93
C GLY A 249 -40.92 -18.48 -30.13
N GLY A 250 -42.20 -18.17 -29.94
CA GLY A 250 -43.16 -17.96 -31.02
C GLY A 250 -42.83 -16.72 -31.85
N ILE A 251 -42.55 -16.86 -33.16
CA ILE A 251 -42.20 -15.71 -34.00
C ILE A 251 -43.45 -14.88 -34.33
N ASN A 252 -43.51 -13.65 -33.82
CA ASN A 252 -44.60 -12.70 -34.06
C ASN A 252 -44.44 -11.97 -35.40
N TRP A 253 -43.22 -11.48 -35.69
CA TRP A 253 -42.88 -10.88 -36.99
C TRP A 253 -41.36 -10.86 -37.23
N ILE A 254 -40.97 -10.72 -38.50
CA ILE A 254 -39.58 -10.51 -38.95
C ILE A 254 -39.56 -9.31 -39.91
N LYS A 255 -38.46 -8.56 -39.95
CA LYS A 255 -38.17 -7.42 -40.84
C LYS A 255 -36.76 -7.55 -41.40
N THR A 256 -36.48 -6.85 -42.49
CA THR A 256 -35.14 -6.75 -43.09
C THR A 256 -34.83 -5.31 -43.49
N LEU A 257 -33.58 -4.90 -43.29
CA LEU A 257 -33.00 -3.61 -43.68
C LEU A 257 -31.73 -3.88 -44.48
N GLY A 258 -31.47 -3.03 -45.47
CA GLY A 258 -30.35 -3.22 -46.39
C GLY A 258 -30.53 -2.50 -47.72
N SER A 259 -29.59 -2.71 -48.63
CA SER A 259 -29.33 -1.85 -49.79
C SER A 259 -29.17 -2.67 -51.09
N SER A 260 -28.10 -2.47 -51.85
CA SER A 260 -27.70 -3.33 -52.97
C SER A 260 -26.28 -3.88 -52.84
N THR A 261 -25.54 -3.46 -51.81
CA THR A 261 -24.21 -3.95 -51.45
C THR A 261 -24.35 -4.97 -50.30
N ASN A 262 -23.36 -5.10 -49.44
CA ASN A 262 -23.56 -5.63 -48.09
C ASN A 262 -24.00 -4.48 -47.16
N ASP A 263 -24.64 -4.82 -46.05
CA ASP A 263 -25.00 -3.88 -44.98
C ASP A 263 -24.54 -4.39 -43.60
N HIS A 264 -23.61 -5.34 -43.59
CA HIS A 264 -22.97 -5.92 -42.41
C HIS A 264 -21.56 -6.43 -42.75
N ASP A 265 -20.63 -6.33 -41.80
CA ASP A 265 -19.25 -6.79 -41.90
C ASP A 265 -18.98 -8.03 -41.03
N MET A 266 -18.66 -9.16 -41.68
CA MET A 266 -18.09 -10.33 -41.00
C MET A 266 -16.78 -10.72 -41.67
N TYR A 267 -15.67 -10.22 -41.12
CA TYR A 267 -14.41 -10.96 -41.15
C TYR A 267 -14.65 -12.37 -40.60
N GLY A 268 -14.20 -13.40 -41.33
CA GLY A 268 -14.34 -14.80 -40.94
C GLY A 268 -13.47 -15.16 -39.73
N SER A 269 -13.94 -14.77 -38.54
CA SER A 269 -13.27 -14.78 -37.24
C SER A 269 -14.19 -15.37 -36.17
N TYR A 270 -13.60 -15.88 -35.08
CA TYR A 270 -14.33 -16.38 -33.90
C TYR A 270 -14.75 -15.25 -32.93
N TRP A 271 -14.32 -14.01 -33.20
CA TRP A 271 -14.65 -12.82 -32.43
C TRP A 271 -15.86 -12.07 -33.00
N ALA A 272 -16.76 -11.60 -32.13
CA ALA A 272 -17.93 -10.79 -32.49
C ALA A 272 -17.74 -9.35 -31.97
N LEU A 273 -17.37 -8.43 -32.87
CA LEU A 273 -16.95 -7.06 -32.52
C LEU A 273 -17.78 -5.94 -33.16
N ASN A 274 -18.81 -6.31 -33.93
CA ASN A 274 -19.56 -5.40 -34.79
C ASN A 274 -21.08 -5.56 -34.58
N GLN A 275 -21.80 -4.43 -34.68
CA GLN A 275 -23.27 -4.34 -34.79
C GLN A 275 -24.10 -5.02 -33.67
N LYS A 276 -23.72 -4.84 -32.39
CA LYS A 276 -24.69 -4.94 -31.28
C LYS A 276 -25.57 -3.69 -31.32
N GLY A 277 -26.89 -3.84 -31.44
CA GLY A 277 -27.71 -2.76 -32.04
C GLY A 277 -29.21 -2.84 -31.88
N ILE A 278 -29.73 -3.59 -30.90
CA ILE A 278 -31.16 -3.69 -30.64
C ILE A 278 -31.48 -3.33 -29.19
N VAL A 279 -32.48 -2.47 -29.01
CA VAL A 279 -32.97 -2.05 -27.69
C VAL A 279 -34.50 -2.07 -27.73
N ALA A 280 -35.11 -2.83 -26.84
CA ALA A 280 -36.54 -2.84 -26.55
C ALA A 280 -36.96 -1.46 -26.03
N THR A 281 -38.26 -1.23 -25.86
CA THR A 281 -38.72 0.08 -25.31
C THR A 281 -40.05 -0.10 -24.58
N GLU A 282 -40.28 0.74 -23.55
CA GLU A 282 -41.45 0.68 -22.65
C GLU A 282 -42.81 0.64 -23.39
N ASP A 283 -42.92 1.25 -24.58
CA ASP A 283 -44.12 1.19 -25.44
C ASP A 283 -44.37 -0.19 -26.10
N GLY A 284 -43.62 -1.22 -25.70
CA GLY A 284 -43.55 -2.54 -26.31
C GLY A 284 -42.97 -2.49 -27.73
N GLY A 285 -42.31 -1.39 -28.10
CA GLY A 285 -41.62 -1.19 -29.38
C GLY A 285 -40.19 -1.73 -29.37
N VAL A 286 -39.42 -1.33 -30.38
CA VAL A 286 -37.98 -1.63 -30.49
C VAL A 286 -37.26 -0.56 -31.30
N LEU A 287 -36.02 -0.28 -30.92
CA LEU A 287 -35.03 0.53 -31.62
C LEU A 287 -34.03 -0.39 -32.30
N ILE A 288 -33.66 -0.05 -33.54
CA ILE A 288 -32.66 -0.75 -34.33
C ILE A 288 -31.60 0.27 -34.74
N ALA A 289 -30.35 0.00 -34.40
CA ALA A 289 -29.18 0.75 -34.79
C ALA A 289 -28.19 -0.14 -35.57
N GLY A 290 -27.22 0.48 -36.23
CA GLY A 290 -26.25 -0.19 -37.09
C GLY A 290 -25.80 0.73 -38.23
N SER A 291 -25.01 0.21 -39.16
CA SER A 291 -24.65 0.89 -40.41
C SER A 291 -25.15 0.14 -41.63
N VAL A 292 -25.22 0.82 -42.77
CA VAL A 292 -25.64 0.28 -44.08
C VAL A 292 -24.62 0.65 -45.14
N CYS A 293 -24.76 0.15 -46.37
CA CYS A 293 -23.86 0.47 -47.48
C CYS A 293 -22.39 0.04 -47.28
N HIS A 294 -22.16 -1.00 -46.47
CA HIS A 294 -20.86 -1.66 -46.37
C HIS A 294 -20.43 -2.25 -47.74
N ASP A 295 -19.12 -2.39 -47.97
CA ASP A 295 -18.54 -2.75 -49.28
C ASP A 295 -18.89 -1.81 -50.47
N ALA A 296 -19.38 -0.58 -50.23
CA ALA A 296 -19.74 0.35 -51.31
C ALA A 296 -18.52 0.89 -52.10
N THR A 297 -18.02 0.10 -53.05
CA THR A 297 -16.86 0.47 -53.87
C THR A 297 -17.20 1.42 -55.03
N TRP A 298 -16.17 2.02 -55.62
CA TRP A 298 -16.27 2.80 -56.88
C TRP A 298 -16.87 2.06 -58.10
N LEU A 299 -17.12 0.75 -57.99
CA LEU A 299 -17.80 -0.05 -59.01
C LEU A 299 -19.27 -0.37 -58.65
N ASP A 300 -19.60 -0.36 -57.35
CA ASP A 300 -20.85 -0.88 -56.79
C ASP A 300 -21.52 0.18 -55.93
N SER A 301 -22.40 0.98 -56.54
CA SER A 301 -23.09 2.09 -55.87
C SER A 301 -24.14 1.58 -54.88
N CYS A 302 -24.04 2.01 -53.62
CA CYS A 302 -25.15 1.87 -52.68
C CYS A 302 -26.32 2.82 -53.02
N SER A 303 -27.51 2.51 -52.48
CA SER A 303 -28.69 3.38 -52.46
C SER A 303 -29.64 2.86 -51.37
N PHE A 304 -29.22 2.96 -50.11
CA PHE A 304 -30.07 2.60 -48.98
C PHE A 304 -31.11 3.70 -48.73
N ARG A 305 -32.36 3.32 -48.39
CA ARG A 305 -33.47 4.27 -48.16
C ARG A 305 -34.50 3.78 -47.15
N PHE A 306 -34.65 4.51 -46.04
CA PHE A 306 -35.83 4.38 -45.16
C PHE A 306 -37.12 4.93 -45.80
N ASN A 307 -37.02 6.01 -46.59
CA ASN A 307 -38.16 6.60 -47.30
C ASN A 307 -37.72 7.23 -48.64
N PRO A 308 -38.67 7.60 -49.54
CA PRO A 308 -38.33 8.06 -50.90
C PRO A 308 -37.56 9.39 -51.02
N ASN A 309 -37.35 10.13 -49.92
CA ASN A 309 -36.72 11.46 -49.94
C ASN A 309 -35.32 11.50 -49.31
N GLN A 310 -34.98 10.50 -48.48
CA GLN A 310 -33.64 10.31 -47.91
C GLN A 310 -32.93 9.17 -48.65
N GLU A 311 -31.62 9.20 -48.62
CA GLU A 311 -30.72 8.26 -49.30
C GLU A 311 -29.41 8.23 -48.54
N ILE A 312 -28.91 7.03 -48.28
CA ILE A 312 -27.57 6.78 -47.77
C ILE A 312 -26.82 6.11 -48.94
N ASP A 313 -25.70 6.70 -49.35
CA ASP A 313 -24.88 6.24 -50.48
C ASP A 313 -23.37 6.04 -50.17
N SER A 314 -22.90 6.53 -49.02
CA SER A 314 -21.71 6.09 -48.27
C SER A 314 -22.07 5.09 -47.17
N GLU A 315 -21.08 4.44 -46.55
CA GLU A 315 -21.30 3.71 -45.30
C GLU A 315 -21.54 4.71 -44.16
N ASP A 316 -22.78 4.81 -43.69
CA ASP A 316 -23.20 5.65 -42.56
C ASP A 316 -24.00 4.81 -41.57
N GLY A 317 -24.04 5.27 -40.33
CA GLY A 317 -24.89 4.77 -39.25
C GLY A 317 -26.34 5.24 -39.32
N PHE A 318 -27.20 4.55 -38.59
CA PHE A 318 -28.60 4.92 -38.39
C PHE A 318 -29.13 4.51 -37.00
N VAL A 319 -30.24 5.13 -36.59
CA VAL A 319 -31.14 4.64 -35.53
C VAL A 319 -32.57 4.68 -36.07
N ALA A 320 -33.36 3.63 -35.89
CA ALA A 320 -34.73 3.54 -36.38
C ALA A 320 -35.70 2.85 -35.40
N LYS A 321 -36.83 3.49 -35.06
CA LYS A 321 -37.84 2.93 -34.15
C LYS A 321 -38.98 2.23 -34.88
N TYR A 322 -39.36 1.06 -34.36
CA TYR A 322 -40.50 0.26 -34.80
C TYR A 322 -41.45 0.03 -33.62
N SER A 323 -42.75 0.18 -33.87
CA SER A 323 -43.78 -0.18 -32.90
C SER A 323 -43.85 -1.69 -32.65
N ALA A 324 -44.50 -2.10 -31.55
CA ALA A 324 -44.74 -3.51 -31.15
C ALA A 324 -45.23 -4.46 -32.26
N ASN A 325 -45.90 -3.93 -33.30
CA ASN A 325 -46.42 -4.67 -34.45
C ASN A 325 -45.45 -4.69 -35.65
N GLY A 326 -44.17 -4.32 -35.44
CA GLY A 326 -43.15 -4.24 -36.47
C GLY A 326 -43.47 -3.19 -37.54
N THR A 327 -44.13 -2.10 -37.16
CA THR A 327 -44.45 -0.98 -38.07
C THR A 327 -43.49 0.17 -37.78
N TYR A 328 -42.70 0.54 -38.78
CA TYR A 328 -41.77 1.67 -38.80
C TYR A 328 -42.46 2.96 -38.31
N GLN A 329 -41.78 3.71 -37.44
CA GLN A 329 -42.22 5.01 -36.93
C GLN A 329 -41.34 6.15 -37.50
N TRP A 330 -40.05 6.13 -37.18
CA TRP A 330 -39.06 7.16 -37.57
C TRP A 330 -37.66 6.55 -37.70
N HIS A 331 -36.72 7.31 -38.26
CA HIS A 331 -35.28 7.03 -38.22
C HIS A 331 -34.50 8.36 -38.19
N GLU A 332 -33.27 8.30 -37.69
CA GLU A 332 -32.22 9.30 -37.90
C GLU A 332 -31.03 8.65 -38.63
N GLN A 333 -30.26 9.46 -39.35
CA GLN A 333 -28.98 9.07 -39.99
C GLN A 333 -27.84 9.69 -39.16
N ILE A 334 -26.74 8.96 -39.01
CA ILE A 334 -25.57 9.35 -38.21
C ILE A 334 -24.34 9.06 -39.06
N GLY A 335 -23.48 10.05 -39.30
CA GLY A 335 -22.41 9.91 -40.28
C GLY A 335 -21.97 11.24 -40.88
N GLY A 336 -21.42 11.20 -42.09
CA GLY A 336 -20.89 12.40 -42.74
C GLY A 336 -20.59 12.24 -44.23
N SER A 337 -19.35 11.86 -44.57
CA SER A 337 -18.89 11.62 -45.94
C SER A 337 -17.70 10.67 -46.05
N GLY A 338 -17.40 9.93 -44.99
CA GLY A 338 -16.37 8.89 -44.92
C GLY A 338 -16.99 7.50 -45.03
N PHE A 339 -16.50 6.60 -44.18
CA PHE A 339 -17.16 5.35 -43.81
C PHE A 339 -17.35 5.44 -42.29
N ASP A 340 -18.58 5.35 -41.79
CA ASP A 340 -18.88 5.56 -40.38
C ASP A 340 -19.74 4.40 -39.84
N SER A 341 -19.23 3.72 -38.82
CA SER A 341 -19.72 2.42 -38.36
C SER A 341 -20.31 2.54 -36.95
N VAL A 342 -21.57 2.13 -36.78
CA VAL A 342 -22.18 1.86 -35.46
C VAL A 342 -21.83 0.42 -35.07
N GLN A 343 -21.24 0.24 -33.89
CA GLN A 343 -20.85 -1.07 -33.37
C GLN A 343 -21.64 -1.48 -32.12
N VAL A 344 -22.06 -0.51 -31.30
CA VAL A 344 -22.84 -0.76 -30.07
C VAL A 344 -24.05 0.18 -29.94
N THR A 345 -25.11 -0.30 -29.30
CA THR A 345 -26.23 0.52 -28.80
C THR A 345 -26.82 -0.15 -27.56
N VAL A 346 -27.03 0.61 -26.49
CA VAL A 346 -27.54 0.13 -25.18
C VAL A 346 -28.55 1.12 -24.59
N GLU A 347 -29.46 0.62 -23.74
CA GLU A 347 -30.40 1.46 -22.99
C GLU A 347 -29.68 2.25 -21.87
N LEU A 348 -30.15 3.47 -21.60
CA LEU A 348 -29.75 4.30 -20.46
C LEU A 348 -30.91 4.49 -19.47
N ASP A 349 -32.13 4.60 -19.99
CA ASP A 349 -33.42 4.60 -19.29
C ASP A 349 -34.56 4.51 -20.33
N ASP A 350 -35.83 4.43 -19.89
CA ASP A 350 -37.03 4.28 -20.75
C ASP A 350 -37.16 5.29 -21.92
N HIS A 351 -36.34 6.36 -21.93
CA HIS A 351 -36.36 7.44 -22.91
C HIS A 351 -35.05 7.59 -23.69
N ARG A 352 -33.93 7.01 -23.23
CA ARG A 352 -32.58 7.31 -23.71
C ARG A 352 -31.78 6.06 -24.05
N ILE A 353 -31.04 6.13 -25.15
CA ILE A 353 -30.03 5.13 -25.55
C ILE A 353 -28.67 5.79 -25.74
N LEU A 354 -27.60 5.04 -25.46
CA LEU A 354 -26.26 5.33 -25.98
C LEU A 354 -26.08 4.60 -27.31
N VAL A 355 -25.46 5.26 -28.28
CA VAL A 355 -25.04 4.68 -29.57
C VAL A 355 -23.55 4.98 -29.75
N GLY A 356 -22.76 4.03 -30.22
CA GLY A 356 -21.33 4.24 -30.46
C GLY A 356 -20.69 3.30 -31.47
N GLY A 357 -19.43 3.59 -31.80
CA GLY A 357 -18.63 2.84 -32.77
C GLY A 357 -17.38 3.61 -33.19
N ASN A 358 -17.14 3.73 -34.49
CA ASN A 358 -16.02 4.49 -35.05
C ASN A 358 -16.37 5.25 -36.34
N HIS A 359 -15.58 6.28 -36.69
CA HIS A 359 -15.82 7.12 -37.88
C HIS A 359 -14.54 7.51 -38.62
N TYR A 360 -14.61 7.52 -39.96
CA TYR A 360 -13.59 8.05 -40.86
C TYR A 360 -14.02 9.41 -41.48
N SER A 361 -15.20 9.93 -41.14
CA SER A 361 -15.71 11.21 -41.64
C SER A 361 -14.93 12.44 -41.14
N PRO A 362 -14.43 13.32 -42.03
CA PRO A 362 -13.77 14.58 -41.64
C PRO A 362 -14.67 15.58 -40.87
N ASN A 363 -15.99 15.39 -40.92
CA ASN A 363 -16.97 16.00 -40.03
C ASN A 363 -18.04 14.92 -39.80
N PHE A 364 -18.08 14.32 -38.62
CA PHE A 364 -19.07 13.32 -38.25
C PHE A 364 -20.25 14.00 -37.53
N THR A 365 -21.48 13.53 -37.75
CA THR A 365 -22.68 14.26 -37.33
C THR A 365 -23.76 13.38 -36.72
N ALA A 366 -24.37 13.87 -35.63
CA ALA A 366 -25.55 13.30 -34.98
C ALA A 366 -26.58 14.42 -34.75
N GLY A 367 -27.58 14.52 -35.64
CA GLY A 367 -28.58 15.60 -35.61
C GLY A 367 -27.99 16.99 -35.86
N GLU A 368 -27.97 17.84 -34.82
CA GLU A 368 -27.33 19.17 -34.88
C GLU A 368 -25.88 19.19 -34.33
N TYR A 369 -25.41 18.08 -33.74
CA TYR A 369 -24.06 17.95 -33.20
C TYR A 369 -23.08 17.53 -34.30
N VAL A 370 -21.85 18.07 -34.22
CA VAL A 370 -20.77 17.83 -35.20
C VAL A 370 -19.45 17.72 -34.46
N VAL A 371 -18.70 16.66 -34.77
CA VAL A 371 -17.32 16.45 -34.34
C VAL A 371 -16.40 16.25 -35.56
N THR A 372 -15.09 16.21 -35.39
CA THR A 372 -14.14 16.33 -36.51
C THR A 372 -12.93 15.41 -36.34
N ASN A 373 -12.86 14.41 -37.22
CA ASN A 373 -11.80 13.39 -37.22
C ASN A 373 -10.39 13.98 -37.02
N SER A 374 -9.72 13.53 -35.97
CA SER A 374 -8.43 14.02 -35.48
C SER A 374 -7.25 13.27 -36.14
N GLY A 375 -7.45 12.00 -36.46
CA GLY A 375 -6.63 11.22 -37.39
C GLY A 375 -7.22 9.83 -37.62
N GLY A 376 -6.48 8.96 -38.33
CA GLY A 376 -6.80 7.54 -38.46
C GLY A 376 -8.28 7.15 -38.63
N SER A 377 -8.84 6.59 -37.56
CA SER A 377 -10.27 6.31 -37.34
C SER A 377 -10.54 6.70 -35.90
N ASP A 378 -11.54 7.55 -35.65
CA ASP A 378 -11.88 7.94 -34.28
C ASP A 378 -13.02 7.08 -33.72
N ALA A 379 -12.92 6.74 -32.43
CA ALA A 379 -14.04 6.16 -31.69
C ALA A 379 -15.05 7.28 -31.37
N TRP A 380 -16.35 6.97 -31.38
CA TRP A 380 -17.38 7.95 -31.02
C TRP A 380 -18.53 7.33 -30.24
N TRP A 381 -19.18 8.16 -29.41
CA TRP A 381 -20.42 7.83 -28.73
C TRP A 381 -21.35 9.05 -28.68
N ALA A 382 -22.66 8.78 -28.65
CA ALA A 382 -23.70 9.81 -28.61
C ALA A 382 -24.92 9.32 -27.82
N ILE A 383 -25.58 10.23 -27.13
CA ILE A 383 -26.78 9.94 -26.33
C ILE A 383 -28.01 10.46 -27.09
N MET A 384 -28.99 9.59 -27.35
CA MET A 384 -30.24 9.95 -28.01
C MET A 384 -31.44 9.75 -27.09
N ASN A 385 -32.21 10.81 -26.87
CA ASN A 385 -33.57 10.68 -26.35
C ASN A 385 -34.50 10.22 -27.48
N HIS A 386 -34.81 8.93 -27.51
CA HIS A 386 -35.61 8.32 -28.56
C HIS A 386 -37.09 8.73 -28.51
N THR A 387 -37.56 9.20 -27.34
CA THR A 387 -38.95 9.62 -27.12
C THR A 387 -39.19 11.04 -27.65
N SER A 388 -38.26 11.98 -27.45
CA SER A 388 -38.32 13.31 -28.08
C SER A 388 -37.72 13.38 -29.49
N GLN A 389 -36.99 12.35 -29.94
CA GLN A 389 -36.16 12.37 -31.17
C GLN A 389 -35.14 13.53 -31.13
N THR A 390 -34.35 13.58 -30.04
CA THR A 390 -33.31 14.61 -29.85
C THR A 390 -32.03 13.98 -29.30
N TRP A 391 -30.90 14.31 -29.92
CA TRP A 391 -29.57 14.06 -29.38
C TRP A 391 -29.30 14.97 -28.18
N GLU A 392 -28.67 14.43 -27.14
CA GLU A 392 -28.29 15.16 -25.92
C GLU A 392 -26.79 15.54 -25.95
N GLY A 393 -25.96 14.70 -26.59
CA GLY A 393 -24.55 14.97 -26.88
C GLY A 393 -23.96 13.98 -27.88
N LEU A 394 -22.76 14.31 -28.38
CA LEU A 394 -21.92 13.54 -29.30
C LEU A 394 -20.46 13.86 -28.96
N TRP A 395 -19.62 12.83 -28.88
CA TRP A 395 -18.21 12.91 -28.52
C TRP A 395 -17.39 11.91 -29.33
N ASP A 396 -16.16 12.28 -29.67
CA ASP A 396 -15.17 11.46 -30.38
C ASP A 396 -13.84 11.33 -29.60
N SER A 397 -12.96 10.45 -30.06
CA SER A 397 -11.53 10.51 -29.71
C SER A 397 -10.87 11.72 -30.40
N GLU A 398 -9.91 12.33 -29.70
CA GLU A 398 -9.11 13.46 -30.17
C GLU A 398 -7.67 13.04 -30.55
N ASP A 399 -7.41 11.75 -30.71
CA ASP A 399 -6.09 11.23 -31.06
C ASP A 399 -5.86 11.09 -32.58
N THR A 400 -4.71 10.54 -32.96
CA THR A 400 -4.33 10.38 -34.38
C THR A 400 -4.24 8.93 -34.82
N ALA A 401 -4.55 7.98 -33.92
CA ALA A 401 -4.45 6.57 -34.18
C ALA A 401 -5.75 6.02 -34.79
N TRP A 402 -5.83 4.71 -34.96
CA TRP A 402 -7.08 4.02 -35.26
C TRP A 402 -7.64 3.49 -33.95
N THR A 403 -8.76 4.07 -33.51
CA THR A 403 -9.42 3.90 -32.22
C THR A 403 -10.90 3.56 -32.47
N VAL A 404 -11.44 2.58 -31.73
CA VAL A 404 -12.75 1.96 -31.98
C VAL A 404 -13.43 1.56 -30.68
N ILE A 405 -14.74 1.83 -30.54
CA ILE A 405 -15.62 1.23 -29.52
C ILE A 405 -16.25 -0.04 -30.11
N HIS A 406 -16.12 -1.16 -29.40
CA HIS A 406 -16.77 -2.44 -29.72
C HIS A 406 -17.98 -2.71 -28.83
N SER A 407 -17.96 -2.24 -27.59
CA SER A 407 -18.96 -2.56 -26.57
C SER A 407 -19.14 -1.41 -25.56
N ALA A 408 -20.28 -1.43 -24.88
CA ALA A 408 -20.65 -0.51 -23.83
C ALA A 408 -21.62 -1.22 -22.88
N GLY A 409 -21.54 -0.88 -21.59
CA GLY A 409 -22.46 -1.36 -20.55
C GLY A 409 -22.95 -0.18 -19.72
N VAL A 410 -24.11 -0.35 -19.07
CA VAL A 410 -24.75 0.70 -18.26
C VAL A 410 -25.18 0.13 -16.91
N GLY A 411 -24.76 0.76 -15.82
CA GLY A 411 -25.14 0.41 -14.45
C GLY A 411 -26.50 1.01 -14.06
N SER A 412 -27.15 0.44 -13.05
CA SER A 412 -28.51 0.83 -12.66
C SER A 412 -28.64 2.25 -12.10
N ASN A 413 -27.53 2.91 -11.75
CA ASN A 413 -27.53 4.31 -11.30
C ASN A 413 -27.20 5.29 -12.44
N GLY A 414 -27.02 4.78 -13.66
CA GLY A 414 -26.68 5.56 -14.86
C GLY A 414 -25.18 5.69 -15.10
N GLU A 415 -24.35 4.85 -14.47
CA GLU A 415 -22.95 4.66 -14.81
C GLU A 415 -22.85 4.15 -16.24
N ILE A 416 -21.92 4.66 -17.04
CA ILE A 416 -21.67 4.18 -18.39
C ILE A 416 -20.22 3.73 -18.47
N VAL A 417 -19.97 2.53 -19.01
CA VAL A 417 -18.63 2.13 -19.48
C VAL A 417 -18.67 1.92 -20.98
N ILE A 418 -17.69 2.49 -21.68
CA ILE A 418 -17.41 2.22 -23.10
C ILE A 418 -16.06 1.52 -23.23
N ALA A 419 -15.96 0.56 -24.14
CA ALA A 419 -14.76 -0.25 -24.34
C ALA A 419 -14.54 -0.65 -25.80
N GLY A 420 -13.29 -0.97 -26.15
CA GLY A 420 -12.94 -1.45 -27.47
C GLY A 420 -11.44 -1.63 -27.67
N SER A 421 -10.90 -1.06 -28.74
CA SER A 421 -9.49 -1.22 -29.13
C SER A 421 -8.90 0.00 -29.82
N ALA A 422 -7.57 0.08 -29.85
CA ALA A 422 -6.86 1.20 -30.47
C ALA A 422 -5.44 0.87 -30.98
N CYS A 423 -4.76 1.89 -31.52
CA CYS A 423 -3.40 1.81 -32.06
C CYS A 423 -3.21 0.79 -33.21
N TRP A 424 -4.21 0.61 -34.09
CA TRP A 424 -4.16 -0.35 -35.21
C TRP A 424 -3.28 0.06 -36.42
N ASP A 425 -2.70 1.27 -36.40
CA ASP A 425 -1.91 1.83 -37.52
C ASP A 425 -0.52 2.36 -37.12
N VAL A 426 -0.36 2.87 -35.89
CA VAL A 426 0.87 3.46 -35.37
C VAL A 426 1.24 2.89 -33.99
N GLN A 427 2.54 2.76 -33.73
CA GLN A 427 3.11 2.07 -32.58
C GLN A 427 4.43 2.72 -32.10
N PRO A 428 4.55 3.10 -30.81
CA PRO A 428 3.46 3.25 -29.83
C PRO A 428 2.46 4.32 -30.28
N CYS A 429 1.30 4.43 -29.62
CA CYS A 429 0.32 5.48 -29.87
C CYS A 429 -0.14 6.18 -28.59
N GLU A 430 -0.63 7.41 -28.72
CA GLU A 430 -1.21 8.22 -27.65
C GLU A 430 -2.71 8.28 -27.88
N LEU A 431 -3.52 7.74 -26.96
CA LEU A 431 -4.99 7.84 -27.02
C LEU A 431 -5.43 9.09 -26.27
N ASN A 432 -6.49 9.73 -26.76
CA ASN A 432 -7.15 10.85 -26.10
C ASN A 432 -8.67 10.69 -26.23
N ILE A 433 -9.31 10.18 -25.17
CA ILE A 433 -10.75 9.89 -25.16
C ILE A 433 -11.34 10.48 -23.87
N GLY A 434 -12.50 11.12 -23.95
CA GLY A 434 -13.18 11.71 -22.78
C GLY A 434 -12.37 12.79 -22.03
N GLY A 435 -11.39 13.42 -22.71
CA GLY A 435 -10.45 14.37 -22.12
C GLY A 435 -9.34 13.73 -21.26
N LYS A 436 -9.11 12.42 -21.38
CA LYS A 436 -8.04 11.68 -20.70
C LYS A 436 -7.06 11.10 -21.71
N THR A 437 -5.76 11.25 -21.43
CA THR A 437 -4.68 10.71 -22.27
C THR A 437 -4.19 9.37 -21.73
N TRP A 438 -3.82 8.43 -22.61
CA TRP A 438 -3.12 7.18 -22.28
C TRP A 438 -2.11 6.81 -23.37
N GLN A 439 -1.10 5.99 -23.04
CA GLN A 439 -0.02 5.63 -23.96
C GLN A 439 -0.13 4.14 -24.30
N GLY A 440 -0.62 3.82 -25.49
CA GLY A 440 -0.72 2.45 -25.99
C GLY A 440 0.64 1.93 -26.46
N SER A 441 1.15 0.91 -25.78
CA SER A 441 2.46 0.29 -26.00
C SER A 441 2.52 -0.70 -27.17
N SER A 442 1.36 -1.28 -27.52
CA SER A 442 1.24 -2.49 -28.34
C SER A 442 0.12 -2.38 -29.39
N TYR A 443 0.19 -3.22 -30.42
CA TYR A 443 -0.72 -3.20 -31.58
C TYR A 443 -2.15 -3.64 -31.19
N GLY A 444 -3.18 -2.98 -31.73
CA GLY A 444 -4.59 -3.36 -31.52
C GLY A 444 -4.95 -3.55 -30.04
N ILE A 445 -4.48 -2.66 -29.18
CA ILE A 445 -4.54 -2.80 -27.72
C ILE A 445 -5.94 -2.46 -27.21
N GLY A 446 -6.44 -3.26 -26.26
CA GLY A 446 -7.73 -3.02 -25.60
C GLY A 446 -7.73 -1.77 -24.72
N TRP A 447 -8.90 -1.15 -24.59
CA TRP A 447 -9.14 -0.05 -23.65
C TRP A 447 -10.60 -0.04 -23.18
N ALA A 448 -10.85 0.52 -21.99
CA ALA A 448 -12.17 0.73 -21.43
C ALA A 448 -12.18 1.95 -20.48
N MET A 449 -13.31 2.64 -20.40
CA MET A 449 -13.42 3.94 -19.76
C MET A 449 -14.83 4.13 -19.17
N LYS A 450 -14.93 4.51 -17.89
CA LYS A 450 -16.18 5.04 -17.31
C LYS A 450 -16.43 6.41 -17.94
N VAL A 451 -17.66 6.74 -18.37
CA VAL A 451 -18.01 8.06 -18.94
C VAL A 451 -19.28 8.62 -18.31
N ASP A 452 -19.35 9.95 -18.21
CA ASP A 452 -20.56 10.64 -17.79
C ASP A 452 -21.44 11.09 -18.98
N THR A 453 -22.64 11.58 -18.66
CA THR A 453 -23.59 12.12 -19.66
C THR A 453 -23.17 13.48 -20.23
N GLN A 454 -21.98 13.99 -19.89
CA GLN A 454 -21.34 15.18 -20.45
C GLN A 454 -20.12 14.82 -21.32
N GLY A 455 -19.76 13.53 -21.41
CA GLY A 455 -18.64 12.98 -22.16
C GLY A 455 -17.27 13.13 -21.49
N ASN A 456 -17.23 13.46 -20.20
CA ASN A 456 -15.99 13.32 -19.43
C ASN A 456 -15.74 11.83 -19.17
N GLY A 457 -14.51 11.36 -19.36
CA GLY A 457 -14.13 9.96 -19.15
C GLY A 457 -13.21 9.75 -17.95
N GLU A 458 -13.11 8.52 -17.47
CA GLU A 458 -12.08 8.03 -16.56
C GLU A 458 -11.61 6.61 -16.96
N TRP A 459 -10.32 6.46 -17.20
CA TRP A 459 -9.71 5.20 -17.62
C TRP A 459 -9.88 4.11 -16.57
N ILE A 460 -10.43 2.97 -16.98
CA ILE A 460 -10.45 1.76 -16.16
C ILE A 460 -9.02 1.20 -16.13
N ARG A 461 -8.45 1.08 -14.93
CA ARG A 461 -7.07 0.61 -14.72
C ARG A 461 -6.99 -0.93 -14.83
N GLY A 462 -5.76 -1.44 -14.88
CA GLY A 462 -5.49 -2.87 -14.89
C GLY A 462 -5.62 -3.55 -16.26
N ILE A 463 -6.18 -2.87 -17.27
CA ILE A 463 -6.26 -3.33 -18.67
C ILE A 463 -4.87 -3.75 -19.18
N GLY A 464 -4.83 -4.85 -19.94
CA GLY A 464 -3.60 -5.61 -20.15
C GLY A 464 -2.72 -5.18 -21.31
N GLU A 465 -1.40 -5.19 -21.07
CA GLU A 465 -0.35 -5.06 -22.09
C GLU A 465 0.11 -6.45 -22.58
N HIS A 466 0.44 -6.58 -23.86
CA HIS A 466 0.93 -7.82 -24.47
C HIS A 466 2.30 -7.64 -25.13
N THR A 467 3.09 -8.71 -25.17
CA THR A 467 4.39 -8.71 -25.88
C THR A 467 4.24 -8.71 -27.40
N ARG A 468 3.17 -9.31 -27.96
CA ARG A 468 2.85 -9.38 -29.41
C ARG A 468 1.36 -9.64 -29.67
N GLY A 469 0.89 -9.35 -30.89
CA GLY A 469 -0.51 -9.55 -31.30
C GLY A 469 -1.38 -8.31 -31.02
N ASN A 470 -2.67 -8.53 -30.83
CA ASN A 470 -3.70 -7.57 -30.40
C ASN A 470 -4.46 -8.09 -29.18
N SER A 471 -5.11 -7.20 -28.44
CA SER A 471 -5.76 -7.46 -27.14
C SER A 471 -7.07 -6.68 -26.93
N HIS A 472 -7.84 -6.54 -28.00
CA HIS A 472 -9.10 -5.79 -28.02
C HIS A 472 -10.08 -6.24 -26.92
N VAL A 473 -10.85 -5.30 -26.36
CA VAL A 473 -12.00 -5.63 -25.49
C VAL A 473 -13.18 -6.02 -26.39
N SER A 474 -13.75 -7.22 -26.19
CA SER A 474 -14.88 -7.68 -27.04
C SER A 474 -16.24 -7.33 -26.45
N GLN A 475 -16.45 -7.58 -25.16
CA GLN A 475 -17.62 -7.09 -24.41
C GLN A 475 -17.20 -6.47 -23.08
N VAL A 476 -17.96 -5.47 -22.65
CA VAL A 476 -18.04 -4.99 -21.26
C VAL A 476 -19.48 -5.08 -20.77
N GLU A 477 -19.67 -5.46 -19.51
CA GLU A 477 -20.95 -5.61 -18.82
C GLU A 477 -20.86 -4.93 -17.45
N ILE A 478 -21.97 -4.38 -16.93
CA ILE A 478 -22.04 -3.77 -15.58
C ILE A 478 -23.25 -4.34 -14.85
N ASN A 479 -23.08 -4.78 -13.60
CA ASN A 479 -24.22 -5.24 -12.78
C ASN A 479 -24.85 -4.09 -11.95
N PRO A 480 -25.98 -4.32 -11.26
CA PRO A 480 -26.63 -3.30 -10.42
C PRO A 480 -25.83 -2.83 -9.18
N HIS A 481 -24.73 -3.49 -8.83
CA HIS A 481 -23.79 -3.09 -7.78
C HIS A 481 -22.62 -2.25 -8.31
N GLY A 482 -22.52 -2.05 -9.63
CA GLY A 482 -21.42 -1.32 -10.28
C GLY A 482 -20.22 -2.19 -10.65
N ASP A 483 -20.28 -3.51 -10.40
CA ASP A 483 -19.22 -4.46 -10.79
C ASP A 483 -19.09 -4.49 -12.32
N VAL A 484 -17.87 -4.32 -12.84
CA VAL A 484 -17.60 -4.25 -14.29
C VAL A 484 -16.89 -5.51 -14.75
N ALA A 485 -17.54 -6.31 -15.60
CA ALA A 485 -16.95 -7.46 -16.27
C ALA A 485 -16.51 -7.10 -17.70
N MET A 486 -15.33 -7.56 -18.14
CA MET A 486 -14.76 -7.28 -19.46
C MET A 486 -14.05 -8.50 -20.04
N THR A 487 -14.13 -8.68 -21.37
CA THR A 487 -13.46 -9.77 -22.10
C THR A 487 -12.32 -9.27 -22.97
N PHE A 488 -11.21 -10.00 -23.02
CA PHE A 488 -10.00 -9.60 -23.73
C PHE A 488 -9.45 -10.75 -24.58
N GLU A 489 -9.12 -10.46 -25.84
CA GLU A 489 -8.25 -11.34 -26.62
C GLU A 489 -6.82 -11.35 -26.04
N ILE A 490 -6.22 -12.53 -25.95
CA ILE A 490 -4.83 -12.71 -25.52
C ILE A 490 -3.98 -13.09 -26.72
N CYS A 491 -3.23 -12.12 -27.26
CA CYS A 491 -2.25 -12.33 -28.33
C CYS A 491 -2.81 -13.10 -29.54
N SER A 492 -3.62 -12.46 -30.39
CA SER A 492 -3.90 -13.02 -31.72
C SER A 492 -2.59 -13.19 -32.52
N SER A 493 -2.28 -14.40 -32.99
CA SER A 493 -1.09 -14.66 -33.82
C SER A 493 -1.26 -15.86 -34.76
N GLU A 494 -0.64 -15.80 -35.96
CA GLU A 494 -0.66 -16.91 -36.93
C GLU A 494 0.41 -18.00 -36.65
N GLU A 495 1.36 -17.76 -35.75
CA GLU A 495 2.54 -18.60 -35.52
C GLU A 495 2.70 -18.97 -34.03
N ASN A 496 1.87 -19.91 -33.52
CA ASN A 496 1.82 -20.41 -32.11
C ASN A 496 3.06 -20.05 -31.27
N ASN A 497 2.94 -18.94 -30.52
CA ASN A 497 4.13 -18.15 -30.19
C ASN A 497 4.54 -18.25 -28.72
N ALA A 498 5.57 -19.04 -28.44
CA ALA A 498 6.12 -19.27 -27.10
C ALA A 498 6.77 -18.04 -26.41
N ASP A 499 6.62 -16.82 -26.96
CA ASP A 499 6.97 -15.56 -26.27
C ASP A 499 5.80 -14.55 -26.13
N CYS A 500 4.56 -14.91 -26.49
CA CYS A 500 3.40 -14.16 -25.97
C CYS A 500 3.41 -14.27 -24.44
N ASN A 501 3.39 -13.12 -23.78
CA ASN A 501 3.00 -12.99 -22.39
C ASN A 501 2.08 -11.75 -22.31
N PHE A 502 1.04 -11.85 -21.51
CA PHE A 502 0.04 -10.81 -21.29
C PHE A 502 0.10 -10.37 -19.83
N ARG A 503 0.13 -9.06 -19.58
CA ARG A 503 0.26 -8.48 -18.25
C ARG A 503 -0.97 -7.64 -17.95
N MET A 504 -1.81 -8.10 -17.03
CA MET A 504 -3.09 -7.50 -16.63
C MET A 504 -3.16 -7.41 -15.11
N ALA A 505 -3.66 -6.30 -14.58
CA ALA A 505 -3.81 -6.06 -13.13
C ALA A 505 -2.54 -6.40 -12.31
N GLY A 506 -1.36 -6.03 -12.83
CA GLY A 506 -0.05 -6.33 -12.23
C GLY A 506 0.48 -7.75 -12.48
N GLN A 507 -0.40 -8.73 -12.68
CA GLN A 507 -0.08 -10.14 -12.95
C GLN A 507 0.44 -10.32 -14.39
N THR A 508 1.32 -11.31 -14.62
CA THR A 508 1.77 -11.72 -15.97
C THR A 508 1.42 -13.17 -16.23
N LEU A 509 0.64 -13.40 -17.28
CA LEU A 509 0.14 -14.69 -17.73
C LEU A 509 0.82 -15.09 -19.05
N GLY A 510 1.35 -16.31 -19.12
CA GLY A 510 2.01 -16.80 -20.34
C GLY A 510 2.89 -18.05 -20.13
N PRO A 511 3.29 -18.73 -21.23
CA PRO A 511 2.89 -18.45 -22.61
C PRO A 511 1.50 -19.00 -22.93
N VAL A 512 0.64 -18.14 -23.46
CA VAL A 512 -0.76 -18.39 -23.89
C VAL A 512 -0.94 -17.62 -25.21
N ASP A 513 -1.66 -18.14 -26.20
CA ASP A 513 -1.71 -17.56 -27.55
C ASP A 513 -3.08 -17.83 -28.18
N ASN A 514 -3.79 -16.76 -28.57
CA ASN A 514 -5.18 -16.71 -29.08
C ASN A 514 -6.32 -17.03 -28.07
N ALA A 515 -6.04 -17.09 -26.78
CA ALA A 515 -7.05 -17.38 -25.76
C ALA A 515 -7.86 -16.13 -25.32
N SER A 516 -8.82 -16.33 -24.42
CA SER A 516 -9.58 -15.25 -23.76
C SER A 516 -9.25 -15.11 -22.27
N ALA A 517 -9.18 -13.86 -21.81
CA ALA A 517 -9.30 -13.49 -20.40
C ALA A 517 -10.65 -12.83 -20.13
N ILE A 518 -11.18 -13.06 -18.92
CA ILE A 518 -12.26 -12.27 -18.34
C ILE A 518 -11.70 -11.55 -17.12
N ARG A 519 -11.83 -10.24 -17.09
CA ARG A 519 -11.58 -9.42 -15.89
C ARG A 519 -12.91 -9.07 -15.27
N ILE A 520 -13.06 -9.26 -13.96
CA ILE A 520 -14.10 -8.59 -13.19
C ILE A 520 -13.41 -7.56 -12.31
N ILE A 521 -13.99 -6.35 -12.24
CA ILE A 521 -13.58 -5.29 -11.32
C ILE A 521 -14.76 -5.07 -10.39
N ILE A 522 -14.56 -5.41 -9.13
CA ILE A 522 -15.51 -5.21 -8.05
C ILE A 522 -15.09 -3.90 -7.37
N SER A 523 -16.01 -2.94 -7.26
CA SER A 523 -15.75 -1.63 -6.65
C SER A 523 -16.02 -1.57 -5.16
N ASP A 524 -16.76 -2.56 -4.65
CA ASP A 524 -17.32 -2.69 -3.30
C ASP A 524 -17.50 -4.21 -3.09
N TYR A 525 -16.73 -4.83 -2.19
CA TYR A 525 -16.60 -6.29 -2.08
C TYR A 525 -17.66 -6.96 -1.21
N ASP A 526 -18.02 -6.37 -0.07
CA ASP A 526 -18.98 -6.92 0.90
C ASP A 526 -20.38 -6.31 0.80
N ARG A 527 -20.51 -5.16 0.12
CA ARG A 527 -21.74 -4.45 -0.30
C ARG A 527 -22.33 -3.54 0.77
N ASP A 528 -21.46 -2.89 1.54
CA ASP A 528 -21.82 -1.82 2.47
C ASP A 528 -22.17 -0.49 1.76
N GLY A 529 -21.58 -0.21 0.59
CA GLY A 529 -21.80 0.99 -0.22
C GLY A 529 -20.69 2.04 -0.19
N ILE A 530 -19.61 1.84 0.56
CA ILE A 530 -18.32 2.53 0.39
C ILE A 530 -17.55 1.83 -0.75
N SER A 531 -16.49 2.45 -1.28
CA SER A 531 -15.68 1.84 -2.34
C SER A 531 -14.40 1.24 -1.79
N ASN A 532 -13.94 0.10 -2.32
CA ASN A 532 -12.69 -0.62 -1.98
C ASN A 532 -11.39 0.23 -2.02
N SER A 533 -11.47 1.53 -2.35
CA SER A 533 -10.36 2.50 -2.37
C SER A 533 -10.54 3.70 -1.44
N GLU A 534 -11.70 3.78 -0.79
CA GLU A 534 -12.10 4.73 0.26
C GLU A 534 -12.41 3.98 1.58
N ASP A 535 -12.60 2.66 1.48
CA ASP A 535 -12.91 1.67 2.52
C ASP A 535 -11.64 1.12 3.24
N ASN A 536 -11.67 1.08 4.58
CA ASN A 536 -10.63 0.50 5.44
C ASN A 536 -10.86 -0.99 5.81
N CYS A 537 -12.10 -1.49 5.66
CA CYS A 537 -12.52 -2.87 5.90
C CYS A 537 -12.95 -3.68 4.62
N PRO A 538 -12.31 -3.57 3.43
CA PRO A 538 -12.83 -4.03 2.12
C PRO A 538 -12.83 -5.56 1.85
N ASP A 539 -12.98 -6.38 2.88
CA ASP A 539 -13.26 -7.83 2.83
C ASP A 539 -14.20 -8.21 4.01
N GLY A 540 -14.99 -7.25 4.52
CA GLY A 540 -15.71 -7.27 5.79
C GLY A 540 -17.07 -7.95 5.78
N GLN A 541 -17.94 -7.57 6.71
CA GLN A 541 -19.25 -8.18 6.87
C GLN A 541 -20.18 -7.83 5.72
N ASN A 542 -20.84 -8.86 5.19
CA ASN A 542 -21.87 -8.71 4.17
C ASN A 542 -23.24 -8.48 4.86
N ASP A 543 -24.24 -8.00 4.10
CA ASP A 543 -25.64 -7.76 4.53
C ASP A 543 -25.87 -6.54 5.46
N TRP A 544 -24.96 -5.55 5.51
CA TRP A 544 -25.19 -4.23 6.14
C TRP A 544 -25.08 -3.08 5.11
N THR A 545 -24.96 -1.83 5.56
CA THR A 545 -24.78 -0.62 4.72
C THR A 545 -24.20 0.51 5.58
N SER A 546 -23.15 1.20 5.12
CA SER A 546 -22.62 2.39 5.82
C SER A 546 -23.68 3.48 5.96
N ASP A 547 -23.97 3.87 7.20
CA ASP A 547 -24.65 5.11 7.55
C ASP A 547 -24.21 5.62 8.92
N SER A 548 -24.40 6.93 9.16
CA SER A 548 -24.09 7.70 10.39
C SER A 548 -24.75 7.23 11.70
N SER A 549 -25.09 5.95 11.82
CA SER A 549 -25.58 5.27 13.02
C SER A 549 -25.03 3.84 13.21
N ASN A 550 -24.06 3.44 12.38
CA ASN A 550 -23.37 2.15 12.39
C ASN A 550 -22.02 2.14 11.62
N ASP A 551 -21.65 3.27 11.02
CA ASP A 551 -20.32 3.66 10.55
C ASP A 551 -20.22 5.17 10.90
N ALA A 552 -19.47 5.51 11.95
CA ALA A 552 -19.52 6.83 12.56
C ALA A 552 -18.54 7.87 11.96
N ASP A 553 -17.41 7.45 11.40
CA ASP A 553 -16.45 8.33 10.68
C ASP A 553 -16.65 8.34 9.14
N SER A 554 -17.30 7.31 8.58
CA SER A 554 -17.51 7.02 7.15
C SER A 554 -16.32 6.41 6.40
N ASP A 555 -15.55 5.50 7.04
CA ASP A 555 -14.45 4.74 6.44
C ASP A 555 -14.80 3.32 5.94
N GLY A 556 -16.04 2.86 6.08
CA GLY A 556 -16.47 1.52 5.63
C GLY A 556 -16.27 0.39 6.64
N CYS A 557 -15.67 0.63 7.80
CA CYS A 557 -15.71 -0.31 8.93
C CYS A 557 -17.04 -0.18 9.71
N HIS A 558 -17.46 -1.28 10.35
CA HIS A 558 -18.73 -1.36 11.09
C HIS A 558 -18.49 -1.24 12.60
N ASP A 559 -19.00 -0.17 13.23
CA ASP A 559 -18.73 0.23 14.65
C ASP A 559 -18.68 -0.95 15.63
N ILE A 560 -19.63 -1.90 15.51
CA ILE A 560 -19.90 -2.85 16.60
C ILE A 560 -19.00 -4.10 16.59
N ASP A 561 -18.33 -4.41 15.47
CA ASP A 561 -17.53 -5.64 15.34
C ASP A 561 -16.42 -5.67 14.28
N GLU A 562 -16.17 -4.61 13.51
CA GLU A 562 -15.06 -4.55 12.54
C GLU A 562 -14.11 -3.36 12.73
N ASP A 563 -14.63 -2.20 13.15
CA ASP A 563 -13.79 -1.09 13.62
C ASP A 563 -13.23 -1.36 15.04
N LEU A 564 -12.24 -0.54 15.44
CA LEU A 564 -11.62 -0.43 16.75
C LEU A 564 -11.31 1.04 17.14
N ASP A 565 -11.68 2.03 16.33
CA ASP A 565 -11.51 3.48 16.55
C ASP A 565 -12.70 4.21 15.88
N ASP A 566 -13.94 3.88 16.31
CA ASP A 566 -15.27 4.26 15.73
C ASP A 566 -15.41 5.69 15.11
N ASP A 567 -14.63 6.69 15.55
CA ASP A 567 -14.66 8.06 15.03
C ASP A 567 -13.32 8.58 14.45
N ASN A 568 -12.30 7.73 14.42
CA ASN A 568 -10.95 7.96 13.92
C ASN A 568 -10.24 9.20 14.53
N ASP A 569 -10.56 9.59 15.78
CA ASP A 569 -9.79 10.62 16.52
C ASP A 569 -8.42 10.12 17.03
N GLY A 570 -8.20 8.80 16.98
CA GLY A 570 -6.92 8.12 17.24
C GLY A 570 -6.88 7.36 18.57
N TRP A 571 -8.03 7.16 19.20
CA TRP A 571 -8.19 6.55 20.51
C TRP A 571 -9.20 5.40 20.43
N SER A 572 -8.70 4.17 20.42
CA SER A 572 -9.57 3.00 20.30
C SER A 572 -10.68 2.95 21.36
N ASP A 573 -11.88 2.55 20.97
CA ASP A 573 -13.12 2.56 21.78
C ASP A 573 -12.97 1.90 23.16
N LEU A 574 -12.15 0.85 23.26
CA LEU A 574 -11.84 0.20 24.53
C LEU A 574 -11.13 1.13 25.53
N ILE A 575 -10.16 1.93 25.05
CA ILE A 575 -9.43 2.89 25.87
C ILE A 575 -10.35 4.05 26.22
N GLU A 576 -11.02 4.63 25.22
CA GLU A 576 -12.01 5.70 25.42
C GLU A 576 -13.09 5.34 26.46
N LEU A 577 -13.63 4.13 26.42
CA LEU A 577 -14.67 3.67 27.35
C LEU A 577 -14.16 3.60 28.79
N ASP A 578 -12.92 3.14 29.01
CA ASP A 578 -12.27 3.15 30.32
C ASP A 578 -11.89 4.59 30.75
N CYS A 579 -11.48 5.45 29.81
CA CYS A 579 -11.29 6.91 29.98
C CYS A 579 -12.60 7.70 30.14
N SER A 580 -13.77 7.03 30.11
CA SER A 580 -15.12 7.61 30.21
C SER A 580 -15.47 8.65 29.12
N ARG A 581 -14.99 8.41 27.90
CA ARG A 581 -15.29 9.19 26.69
C ARG A 581 -16.33 8.50 25.80
N SER A 582 -16.30 8.65 24.47
CA SER A 582 -17.46 8.42 23.60
C SER A 582 -17.05 8.09 22.16
N PRO A 583 -16.93 6.80 21.81
CA PRO A 583 -16.29 6.35 20.55
C PRO A 583 -16.85 6.91 19.25
N THR A 584 -18.08 7.43 19.26
CA THR A 584 -18.76 7.94 18.07
C THR A 584 -18.86 9.48 18.07
N ASP A 585 -17.88 10.21 18.60
CA ASP A 585 -17.81 11.68 18.64
C ASP A 585 -16.36 12.16 18.74
N ALA A 586 -15.67 12.33 17.60
CA ALA A 586 -14.26 12.78 17.45
C ALA A 586 -13.93 14.19 18.01
N THR A 587 -14.78 14.72 18.87
CA THR A 587 -14.51 15.86 19.76
C THR A 587 -14.44 15.44 21.23
N SER A 588 -14.49 14.13 21.50
CA SER A 588 -14.54 13.48 22.80
C SER A 588 -13.19 12.97 23.30
N MET A 589 -12.14 12.94 22.45
CA MET A 589 -10.71 12.76 22.77
C MET A 589 -10.38 12.73 24.28
N PRO A 590 -9.83 11.61 24.81
CA PRO A 590 -9.28 11.55 26.15
C PRO A 590 -8.32 12.71 26.47
N ASN A 591 -8.15 12.98 27.77
CA ASN A 591 -7.04 13.83 28.19
C ASN A 591 -5.81 12.94 28.28
N ASP A 592 -4.75 13.38 27.63
CA ASP A 592 -3.40 12.85 27.57
C ASP A 592 -2.50 14.10 27.58
N ASN A 593 -1.46 14.09 28.41
CA ASN A 593 -0.75 15.31 28.83
C ASN A 593 0.77 15.24 28.61
N ASP A 594 1.36 14.05 28.69
CA ASP A 594 2.73 13.73 28.29
C ASP A 594 2.81 13.34 26.78
N GLY A 595 1.83 12.57 26.29
CA GLY A 595 1.71 12.08 24.92
C GLY A 595 1.98 10.57 24.71
N ASP A 596 2.00 9.70 25.73
CA ASP A 596 2.25 8.26 25.53
C ASP A 596 1.06 7.43 25.00
N ASN A 597 -0.14 8.04 24.88
CA ASN A 597 -1.42 7.42 24.50
C ASN A 597 -2.09 6.58 25.63
N ILE A 598 -1.74 6.83 26.89
CA ILE A 598 -2.55 6.50 28.07
C ILE A 598 -3.23 7.79 28.56
N CYS A 599 -4.51 7.71 28.95
CA CYS A 599 -5.24 8.89 29.41
C CYS A 599 -5.07 9.14 30.92
N ASN A 600 -5.21 10.40 31.35
CA ASN A 600 -5.06 10.86 32.75
C ASN A 600 -6.09 10.32 33.78
N ASN A 601 -6.77 9.21 33.49
CA ASN A 601 -7.60 8.46 34.45
C ASN A 601 -7.13 7.00 34.61
N LEU A 602 -6.16 6.57 33.80
CA LEU A 602 -5.62 5.21 33.70
C LEU A 602 -4.11 5.19 33.87
N ASP A 603 -3.45 6.31 33.59
CA ASP A 603 -2.05 6.57 33.93
C ASP A 603 -1.84 6.72 35.45
N ASN A 604 -0.57 6.86 35.85
CA ASN A 604 -0.09 7.05 37.22
C ASN A 604 1.13 7.98 37.32
N ASP A 605 1.54 8.62 36.23
CA ASP A 605 2.69 9.52 36.10
C ASP A 605 2.28 10.58 35.05
N ASP A 606 1.16 11.29 35.31
CA ASP A 606 0.34 12.11 34.36
C ASP A 606 1.10 13.14 33.46
N ASP A 607 2.42 13.30 33.59
CA ASP A 607 3.30 14.08 32.71
C ASP A 607 4.69 13.46 32.35
N ASP A 608 4.95 12.18 32.72
CA ASP A 608 6.17 11.37 32.49
C ASP A 608 7.49 12.02 32.98
N ASP A 609 7.44 12.83 34.04
CA ASP A 609 8.65 13.34 34.71
C ASP A 609 9.33 12.29 35.61
N GLY A 610 8.58 11.29 36.06
CA GLY A 610 9.03 10.16 36.90
C GLY A 610 8.61 10.22 38.37
N TYR A 611 7.76 11.17 38.77
CA TYR A 611 7.05 11.19 40.06
C TYR A 611 5.56 10.88 39.86
N LEU A 612 5.08 9.84 40.54
CA LEU A 612 3.68 9.42 40.43
C LEU A 612 2.72 10.51 40.94
N ASP A 613 1.54 10.71 40.32
CA ASP A 613 0.50 11.70 40.71
C ASP A 613 -0.06 11.58 42.15
N VAL A 614 0.37 10.55 42.88
CA VAL A 614 0.06 10.32 44.31
C VAL A 614 1.19 10.69 45.27
N GLU A 615 2.38 10.99 44.76
CA GLU A 615 3.57 11.48 45.47
C GLU A 615 3.99 12.88 45.00
N ASP A 616 3.59 13.30 43.80
CA ASP A 616 3.76 14.63 43.21
C ASP A 616 2.73 15.68 43.68
N ALA A 617 3.13 16.96 43.67
CA ALA A 617 2.35 18.16 43.92
C ALA A 617 1.69 18.79 42.66
N PHE A 618 2.26 18.62 41.46
CA PHE A 618 1.77 19.27 40.22
C PHE A 618 1.61 18.31 39.01
N PRO A 619 0.71 17.28 39.05
CA PRO A 619 0.75 16.17 38.08
C PRO A 619 0.18 16.46 36.69
N TYR A 620 0.48 17.63 36.13
CA TYR A 620 0.17 18.05 34.77
C TYR A 620 1.25 19.02 34.23
N ASN A 621 2.46 19.00 34.81
CA ASN A 621 3.52 19.98 34.58
C ASN A 621 4.92 19.39 34.87
N PRO A 622 5.59 18.75 33.89
CA PRO A 622 6.84 17.99 34.05
C PRO A 622 8.09 18.89 34.20
N GLU A 623 7.89 20.09 34.72
CA GLU A 623 8.92 21.03 35.16
C GLU A 623 8.87 21.24 36.69
N GLU A 624 7.87 20.71 37.43
CA GLU A 624 7.66 20.94 38.88
C GLU A 624 7.08 19.69 39.57
N TRP A 625 7.71 19.20 40.65
CA TRP A 625 7.23 18.02 41.39
C TRP A 625 7.17 18.15 42.93
N VAL A 626 7.58 19.30 43.47
CA VAL A 626 7.52 19.64 44.91
C VAL A 626 6.95 21.05 45.08
N ASP A 627 6.20 21.25 46.16
CA ASP A 627 5.62 22.51 46.64
C ASP A 627 5.96 22.58 48.15
N ASN A 628 7.19 22.96 48.49
CA ASN A 628 7.74 22.76 49.83
C ASN A 628 7.08 23.66 50.91
N ASP A 629 6.73 24.92 50.58
CA ASP A 629 6.02 25.84 51.49
C ASP A 629 4.47 25.73 51.44
N MET A 630 3.93 25.19 50.33
CA MET A 630 2.50 25.07 50.00
C MET A 630 1.80 26.37 49.54
N ASP A 631 2.51 27.28 48.84
CA ASP A 631 1.97 28.42 48.07
C ASP A 631 1.18 27.95 46.83
N GLY A 632 1.68 26.92 46.14
CA GLY A 632 1.18 26.47 44.84
C GLY A 632 1.97 27.00 43.63
N ILE A 633 3.23 27.38 43.85
CA ILE A 633 4.32 27.43 42.85
C ILE A 633 5.26 26.26 43.19
N GLY A 634 5.92 25.66 42.18
CA GLY A 634 6.85 24.56 42.42
C GLY A 634 8.29 25.02 42.63
N ASP A 635 9.05 24.21 43.36
CA ASP A 635 10.43 24.48 43.79
C ASP A 635 11.43 24.72 42.62
N ASN A 636 11.10 24.41 41.34
CA ASN A 636 11.97 24.76 40.20
C ASN A 636 11.64 26.14 39.58
N GLN A 637 10.52 26.77 39.96
CA GLN A 637 10.06 28.07 39.47
C GLN A 637 9.89 29.15 40.54
N ASP A 638 9.76 28.78 41.82
CA ASP A 638 9.90 29.76 42.89
C ASP A 638 11.35 30.32 42.97
N ASP A 639 11.54 31.34 43.79
CA ASP A 639 12.86 31.81 44.18
C ASP A 639 12.98 32.03 45.71
N ASP A 640 12.20 31.27 46.50
CA ASP A 640 11.98 31.39 47.97
C ASP A 640 11.40 30.05 48.56
N ASP A 641 11.95 28.85 48.26
CA ASP A 641 11.27 27.52 48.46
C ASP A 641 10.71 27.19 49.88
N ASP A 642 11.04 27.96 50.92
CA ASP A 642 10.50 27.82 52.28
C ASP A 642 9.80 29.08 52.86
N ASN A 643 9.76 30.16 52.08
CA ASN A 643 9.05 31.43 52.33
C ASN A 643 9.51 32.20 53.60
N ASP A 644 10.82 32.23 53.88
CA ASP A 644 11.39 32.96 55.03
C ASP A 644 11.74 34.46 54.78
N ASP A 645 11.56 34.97 53.55
CA ASP A 645 12.03 36.24 52.96
C ASP A 645 13.47 36.20 52.35
N TRP A 646 14.22 35.08 52.41
CA TRP A 646 15.46 34.85 51.64
C TRP A 646 15.25 34.02 50.38
N LYS A 647 16.19 34.12 49.44
CA LYS A 647 16.11 33.43 48.15
C LYS A 647 17.14 32.33 48.12
N ASP A 648 16.79 31.13 47.67
CA ASP A 648 17.66 29.96 47.44
C ASP A 648 19.07 30.30 46.94
N HIS A 649 19.22 31.12 45.89
CA HIS A 649 20.54 31.54 45.41
C HIS A 649 21.35 32.50 46.33
N GLN A 650 20.81 32.84 47.51
CA GLN A 650 21.35 33.62 48.61
C GLN A 650 21.19 32.90 49.97
N ASP A 651 20.64 31.68 49.98
CA ASP A 651 20.33 30.87 51.14
C ASP A 651 21.14 29.57 51.12
N ALA A 652 21.65 29.13 52.26
CA ALA A 652 22.36 27.87 52.40
C ALA A 652 21.43 26.64 52.58
N PHE A 653 20.17 26.86 52.98
CA PHE A 653 19.21 25.86 53.43
C PHE A 653 17.80 26.09 52.87
N SER A 654 17.65 26.50 51.59
CA SER A 654 16.40 27.01 50.96
C SER A 654 15.07 26.25 51.15
N ASN A 655 15.10 25.07 51.75
CA ASN A 655 13.95 24.21 52.04
C ASN A 655 13.63 24.16 53.56
N GLU A 656 14.29 24.94 54.41
CA GLU A 656 14.16 24.96 55.87
C GLU A 656 14.33 26.39 56.44
N ALA A 657 13.21 27.12 56.53
CA ALA A 657 13.01 28.52 56.98
C ALA A 657 13.46 28.84 58.44
N CYS A 658 14.41 28.10 58.99
CA CYS A 658 14.95 28.22 60.33
C CYS A 658 16.33 28.90 60.36
N ALA A 659 17.11 28.85 59.29
CA ALA A 659 18.45 29.45 59.15
C ALA A 659 18.82 29.58 57.67
N TYR A 660 19.60 30.61 57.31
CA TYR A 660 19.93 30.95 55.91
C TYR A 660 21.43 31.16 55.64
N ILE A 661 22.28 31.18 56.69
CA ILE A 661 23.72 31.41 56.58
C ILE A 661 24.45 30.11 56.92
N ASP A 662 25.40 29.76 56.06
CA ASP A 662 26.47 28.78 56.26
C ASP A 662 27.74 29.47 55.74
N SER A 663 28.62 29.91 56.65
CA SER A 663 29.73 30.80 56.32
C SER A 663 30.99 30.09 55.77
N ASP A 664 31.19 28.80 56.07
CA ASP A 664 32.31 27.98 55.54
C ASP A 664 31.89 27.00 54.42
N GLY A 665 30.65 26.50 54.45
CA GLY A 665 30.08 25.53 53.51
C GLY A 665 30.02 24.07 53.96
N ASP A 666 30.12 23.77 55.26
CA ASP A 666 29.99 22.43 55.87
C ASP A 666 28.58 21.82 55.74
N GLY A 667 27.53 22.67 55.73
CA GLY A 667 26.13 22.26 55.87
C GLY A 667 25.55 22.44 57.27
N ARG A 668 26.15 23.30 58.09
CA ARG A 668 25.66 23.77 59.41
C ARG A 668 25.34 25.26 59.36
N PRO A 669 24.28 25.72 60.04
CA PRO A 669 23.98 27.13 60.10
C PRO A 669 24.74 27.87 61.21
N ASP A 670 25.34 29.02 60.88
CA ASP A 670 25.98 29.95 61.85
C ASP A 670 25.03 30.29 63.02
N SER A 671 23.73 30.49 62.70
CA SER A 671 22.71 30.75 63.72
C SER A 671 21.27 30.57 63.23
N PHE A 672 20.38 30.19 64.14
CA PHE A 672 18.94 30.10 63.84
C PHE A 672 18.22 31.45 63.91
N VAL A 673 17.59 31.86 62.80
CA VAL A 673 16.80 33.11 62.73
C VAL A 673 15.47 33.03 63.48
N ILE A 674 14.85 31.84 63.56
CA ILE A 674 13.58 31.63 64.26
C ILE A 674 13.79 30.97 65.65
N PRO A 675 13.52 31.67 66.78
CA PRO A 675 13.73 31.09 68.10
C PRO A 675 12.78 29.93 68.41
N ASN A 676 13.33 28.72 68.62
CA ASN A 676 12.61 27.44 68.76
C ASN A 676 11.95 26.96 67.45
N CYS A 677 12.58 27.20 66.30
CA CYS A 677 12.20 26.60 65.02
C CYS A 677 12.20 25.05 65.11
N PRO A 678 11.31 24.33 64.42
CA PRO A 678 11.13 22.87 64.57
C PRO A 678 12.05 22.01 63.67
N THR A 679 13.22 22.52 63.30
CA THR A 679 14.22 21.86 62.44
C THR A 679 14.95 20.67 63.11
N SER A 680 15.66 19.88 62.30
CA SER A 680 16.67 18.91 62.73
C SER A 680 18.13 19.36 62.54
N LEU A 681 18.40 20.56 62.04
CA LEU A 681 19.74 21.13 61.94
C LEU A 681 20.37 21.35 63.34
N GLU A 682 21.69 21.43 63.38
CA GLU A 682 22.49 21.78 64.56
C GLU A 682 23.32 23.03 64.23
N GLU A 683 23.16 24.10 65.02
CA GLU A 683 23.97 25.34 64.99
C GLU A 683 25.48 25.00 64.99
N ASP A 684 26.28 25.72 64.20
CA ASP A 684 27.73 25.48 64.17
C ASP A 684 28.47 26.06 65.39
N THR A 685 29.79 25.86 65.41
CA THR A 685 30.71 26.20 66.51
C THR A 685 32.11 26.61 66.05
N ASP A 686 32.36 26.72 64.75
CA ASP A 686 33.64 27.06 64.07
C ASP A 686 33.26 27.75 62.74
N ASP A 687 32.49 28.86 62.83
CA ASP A 687 31.65 29.48 61.77
C ASP A 687 32.38 29.75 60.43
N ASP A 688 33.71 29.76 60.38
CA ASP A 688 34.51 29.97 59.16
C ASP A 688 35.42 28.79 58.77
N GLY A 689 35.39 27.70 59.54
CA GLY A 689 36.20 26.51 59.31
C GLY A 689 37.70 26.72 59.50
N ASP A 690 38.12 27.73 60.30
CA ASP A 690 39.54 27.94 60.63
C ASP A 690 40.13 26.70 61.31
N GLY A 691 39.35 26.08 62.21
CA GLY A 691 39.73 24.99 63.10
C GLY A 691 39.74 25.40 64.60
N VAL A 692 39.05 26.47 64.97
CA VAL A 692 39.11 27.12 66.29
C VAL A 692 37.70 27.58 66.69
N GLU A 693 37.15 26.99 67.77
CA GLU A 693 35.74 27.25 68.14
C GLU A 693 35.46 28.76 68.39
N ASP A 694 34.33 29.32 67.92
CA ASP A 694 33.98 30.77 67.99
C ASP A 694 34.02 31.37 69.41
N VAL A 695 33.90 30.49 70.41
CA VAL A 695 33.95 30.82 71.84
C VAL A 695 35.35 31.10 72.37
N VAL A 696 36.39 30.75 71.60
CA VAL A 696 37.81 31.03 71.86
C VAL A 696 38.50 31.78 70.73
N ASP A 697 37.95 31.78 69.51
CA ASP A 697 38.49 32.52 68.38
C ASP A 697 38.38 34.07 68.57
N ALA A 698 39.37 34.82 68.06
CA ALA A 698 39.40 36.28 68.12
C ALA A 698 38.76 36.97 66.90
N TRP A 699 38.61 36.25 65.78
CA TRP A 699 37.95 36.65 64.54
C TRP A 699 37.06 35.53 63.94
N PRO A 700 35.96 35.09 64.59
CA PRO A 700 35.17 33.91 64.17
C PRO A 700 34.41 33.98 62.82
N LEU A 701 34.82 34.83 61.87
CA LEU A 701 34.23 34.99 60.53
C LEU A 701 35.30 35.46 59.50
N ASP A 702 36.59 35.18 59.75
CA ASP A 702 37.72 35.48 58.85
C ASP A 702 38.76 34.34 58.94
N PRO A 703 38.64 33.28 58.11
CA PRO A 703 39.38 32.00 58.23
C PRO A 703 40.85 32.09 57.82
N ALA A 704 41.41 33.29 57.94
CA ALA A 704 42.80 33.64 57.82
C ALA A 704 43.51 33.78 59.18
N MET A 705 42.77 34.04 60.28
CA MET A 705 43.30 34.46 61.58
C MET A 705 42.41 33.92 62.71
N GLY A 706 42.96 33.12 63.63
CA GLY A 706 42.17 32.58 64.75
C GLY A 706 42.65 33.00 66.14
N LEU A 707 43.66 32.30 66.66
CA LEU A 707 44.23 32.55 68.00
C LEU A 707 45.13 33.80 68.07
N ASP A 708 45.16 34.42 69.26
CA ASP A 708 45.99 35.54 69.73
C ASP A 708 46.39 35.20 71.18
N THR A 709 47.50 34.47 71.35
CA THR A 709 47.87 33.76 72.60
C THR A 709 48.37 34.70 73.71
N ASP A 710 49.18 35.71 73.36
CA ASP A 710 49.68 36.73 74.28
C ASP A 710 48.66 37.88 74.53
N GLY A 711 47.82 38.20 73.55
CA GLY A 711 46.80 39.25 73.61
C GLY A 711 47.22 40.64 73.12
N ASP A 712 48.31 40.76 72.35
CA ASP A 712 48.79 41.98 71.68
C ASP A 712 47.84 42.46 70.57
N GLY A 713 47.19 41.52 69.86
CA GLY A 713 46.34 41.78 68.70
C GLY A 713 46.97 41.47 67.33
N LEU A 714 48.04 40.67 67.31
CA LEU A 714 48.50 39.89 66.15
C LEU A 714 48.05 38.43 66.33
N PRO A 715 47.78 37.67 65.25
CA PRO A 715 47.45 36.25 65.37
C PRO A 715 48.71 35.36 65.36
N ASP A 716 48.70 34.31 66.19
CA ASP A 716 49.71 33.23 66.25
C ASP A 716 49.95 32.57 64.86
N ARG A 717 48.93 32.63 64.01
CA ARG A 717 49.02 32.19 62.62
C ARG A 717 48.15 33.04 61.70
N HIS A 718 48.75 33.55 60.62
CA HIS A 718 48.02 34.22 59.55
C HIS A 718 48.12 33.40 58.25
N LYS A 719 47.06 32.67 57.86
CA LYS A 719 47.04 31.80 56.66
C LYS A 719 47.31 32.60 55.37
N SER A 720 48.55 32.50 54.88
CA SER A 720 49.09 33.35 53.81
C SER A 720 48.42 33.13 52.44
N GLY A 721 47.46 33.98 52.10
CA GLY A 721 46.76 33.97 50.80
C GLY A 721 45.54 34.89 50.74
N LEU A 722 44.89 35.11 51.89
CA LEU A 722 43.74 36.00 52.06
C LEU A 722 44.19 37.45 52.36
N THR A 723 43.30 38.43 52.19
CA THR A 723 43.68 39.86 52.07
C THR A 723 43.73 40.63 53.40
N GLY A 724 44.44 40.07 54.39
CA GLY A 724 44.84 40.78 55.59
C GLY A 724 45.90 41.87 55.33
N SER A 725 46.06 42.78 56.29
CA SER A 725 47.23 43.69 56.38
C SER A 725 47.84 43.68 57.80
N ILE A 726 47.65 42.55 58.48
CA ILE A 726 48.24 42.18 59.75
C ILE A 726 49.36 41.18 59.40
N GLU A 727 50.46 41.21 60.13
CA GLU A 727 51.55 40.26 59.99
C GLU A 727 51.40 39.25 61.15
N GLU A 728 51.72 37.97 60.89
CA GLU A 728 51.84 36.90 61.90
C GLU A 728 52.81 37.37 63.00
N ASP A 729 52.58 36.99 64.27
CA ASP A 729 53.59 37.27 65.30
C ASP A 729 54.83 36.36 65.11
N THR A 730 55.83 36.55 65.98
CA THR A 730 57.17 35.97 65.84
C THR A 730 57.83 35.61 67.19
N ASP A 731 57.05 35.68 68.27
CA ASP A 731 57.41 35.49 69.69
C ASP A 731 56.07 35.20 70.42
N ASP A 732 55.30 34.20 69.95
CA ASP A 732 53.84 34.02 70.18
C ASP A 732 53.39 34.01 71.67
N ASP A 733 54.30 33.74 72.61
CA ASP A 733 54.06 33.77 74.06
C ASP A 733 54.84 34.86 74.85
N ASN A 734 55.66 35.65 74.14
CA ASN A 734 56.47 36.78 74.63
C ASN A 734 57.53 36.42 75.71
N ASP A 735 58.03 35.18 75.74
CA ASP A 735 59.19 34.78 76.55
C ASP A 735 60.46 35.56 76.16
N GLY A 736 60.68 35.75 74.85
CA GLY A 736 61.87 36.39 74.27
C GLY A 736 62.81 35.46 73.50
N TYR A 737 62.41 34.21 73.24
CA TYR A 737 62.87 33.43 72.08
C TYR A 737 61.83 33.56 70.95
N LEU A 738 62.26 33.47 69.70
CA LEU A 738 61.34 33.52 68.55
C LEU A 738 60.85 32.11 68.22
N ASP A 739 59.63 31.92 67.73
CA ASP A 739 59.04 30.61 67.35
C ASP A 739 59.86 29.80 66.33
N THR A 740 60.83 30.45 65.66
CA THR A 740 61.78 29.81 64.73
C THR A 740 63.12 29.41 65.36
N GLU A 741 63.32 29.74 66.64
CA GLU A 741 64.46 29.40 67.50
C GLU A 741 63.99 28.84 68.88
N ASP A 742 62.71 28.44 68.99
CA ASP A 742 62.05 27.90 70.20
C ASP A 742 61.25 26.63 69.83
N ASP A 743 61.41 25.56 70.61
CA ASP A 743 60.74 24.26 70.37
C ASP A 743 59.32 24.15 70.98
N PHE A 744 58.89 25.13 71.80
CA PHE A 744 57.57 25.19 72.44
C PHE A 744 56.90 26.59 72.38
N PRO A 745 56.68 27.24 71.22
CA PRO A 745 56.40 28.68 71.13
C PRO A 745 55.11 29.24 71.77
N LEU A 746 54.28 28.39 72.40
CA LEU A 746 53.01 28.74 73.02
C LEU A 746 53.00 28.47 74.55
N ASP A 747 54.17 28.35 75.18
CA ASP A 747 54.35 28.14 76.62
C ASP A 747 55.68 28.69 77.15
N ALA A 748 55.67 29.99 77.51
CA ALA A 748 56.74 30.88 77.99
C ALA A 748 57.50 30.44 79.27
N ASN A 749 57.88 29.16 79.32
CA ASN A 749 58.49 28.44 80.43
C ASN A 749 59.41 27.29 79.95
N ARG A 750 59.37 26.93 78.66
CA ARG A 750 60.13 25.85 77.98
C ARG A 750 60.55 26.36 76.61
N TRP A 751 61.70 25.93 76.09
CA TRP A 751 62.20 26.44 74.79
C TRP A 751 63.15 25.50 74.02
N LEU A 752 63.56 24.35 74.59
CA LEU A 752 64.58 23.48 74.00
C LEU A 752 64.22 21.99 74.15
N ASP A 753 64.21 21.28 73.03
CA ASP A 753 63.88 19.86 72.89
C ASP A 753 64.83 19.20 71.87
N THR A 754 65.85 18.46 72.33
CA THR A 754 66.96 18.01 71.47
C THR A 754 66.60 16.83 70.55
N ASP A 755 65.71 15.92 70.95
CA ASP A 755 65.28 14.78 70.12
C ASP A 755 63.90 15.01 69.45
N GLY A 756 63.07 15.90 70.01
CA GLY A 756 61.76 16.27 69.50
C GLY A 756 60.60 15.43 70.03
N ASP A 757 60.73 14.81 71.22
CA ASP A 757 59.67 13.99 71.84
C ASP A 757 58.51 14.85 72.43
N GLY A 758 58.75 16.12 72.72
CA GLY A 758 57.82 17.05 73.35
C GLY A 758 58.13 17.38 74.83
N ILE A 759 59.28 16.94 75.35
CA ILE A 759 59.73 17.16 76.73
C ILE A 759 61.01 18.02 76.75
N ASP A 760 60.98 19.11 77.51
CA ASP A 760 62.13 20.02 77.67
C ASP A 760 63.39 19.32 78.20
N ASP A 761 64.52 19.55 77.52
CA ASP A 761 65.88 19.07 77.78
C ASP A 761 66.28 19.03 79.27
N SER A 762 65.78 19.98 80.07
CA SER A 762 66.15 20.14 81.48
C SER A 762 65.48 19.13 82.42
N ILE A 763 64.49 18.37 81.93
CA ILE A 763 63.77 17.34 82.68
C ILE A 763 63.78 15.95 82.01
N ASP A 764 64.17 15.85 80.75
CA ASP A 764 64.31 14.56 80.05
C ASP A 764 65.58 13.75 80.46
N ALA A 765 65.60 12.45 80.13
CA ALA A 765 66.58 11.44 80.50
C ALA A 765 67.05 10.49 79.36
N ASP A 766 66.69 10.77 78.10
CA ASP A 766 66.99 9.99 76.87
C ASP A 766 67.19 10.99 75.70
N ARG A 767 68.01 12.02 75.92
CA ARG A 767 67.95 13.34 75.22
C ARG A 767 68.31 13.38 73.72
N ASP A 768 68.66 12.26 73.13
CA ASP A 768 68.88 12.11 71.69
C ASP A 768 68.03 10.99 71.06
N GLY A 769 67.13 10.39 71.83
CA GLY A 769 66.07 9.48 71.36
C GLY A 769 66.57 8.14 70.82
N ASP A 770 67.73 7.64 71.27
CA ASP A 770 68.38 6.45 70.69
C ASP A 770 67.94 5.08 71.28
N ASP A 771 66.93 5.11 72.17
CA ASP A 771 66.42 4.03 73.05
C ASP A 771 67.36 3.69 74.25
N TRP A 772 68.44 4.44 74.52
CA TRP A 772 69.30 4.29 75.70
C TRP A 772 69.37 5.55 76.58
N SER A 773 68.71 5.50 77.74
CA SER A 773 68.80 6.59 78.73
C SER A 773 70.23 6.98 79.13
N ASP A 774 70.45 8.28 79.40
CA ASP A 774 71.70 8.95 79.86
C ASP A 774 72.61 8.09 80.78
N LEU A 775 71.95 7.30 81.63
CA LEU A 775 72.54 6.62 82.78
C LEU A 775 73.10 5.24 82.40
N ASP A 776 72.47 4.55 81.45
CA ASP A 776 73.01 3.29 80.90
C ASP A 776 74.14 3.59 79.91
N GLU A 777 74.05 4.71 79.19
CA GLU A 777 75.12 5.28 78.36
C GLU A 777 76.39 5.63 79.17
N GLU A 778 76.30 6.33 80.31
CA GLU A 778 77.50 6.62 81.14
C GLU A 778 78.18 5.32 81.63
N GLU A 779 77.44 4.22 81.82
CA GLU A 779 78.00 2.92 82.20
C GLU A 779 78.52 2.08 81.01
N CYS A 780 77.95 2.21 79.80
CA CYS A 780 78.41 1.52 78.58
C CYS A 780 79.54 2.27 77.85
N GLY A 781 79.58 3.61 77.91
CA GLY A 781 80.72 4.46 77.54
C GLY A 781 80.52 5.38 76.33
N THR A 782 79.29 5.86 76.12
CA THR A 782 78.78 6.63 74.95
C THR A 782 78.42 8.08 75.37
N ASP A 783 77.72 8.90 74.57
CA ASP A 783 77.58 10.37 74.78
C ASP A 783 76.14 10.86 74.51
N SER A 784 75.35 11.02 75.57
CA SER A 784 73.87 11.19 75.59
C SER A 784 73.35 12.57 75.15
N MET A 785 73.83 13.00 73.98
CA MET A 785 73.48 14.18 73.19
C MET A 785 73.79 13.96 71.68
N ASP A 786 74.05 12.72 71.24
CA ASP A 786 74.54 12.34 69.89
C ASP A 786 74.16 10.87 69.56
N GLY A 787 72.86 10.61 69.37
CA GLY A 787 72.23 9.30 69.09
C GLY A 787 72.65 8.57 67.80
N ASP A 788 73.84 8.89 67.28
CA ASP A 788 74.60 8.13 66.27
C ASP A 788 75.73 7.26 66.93
N ASP A 789 75.94 7.32 68.27
CA ASP A 789 77.01 6.60 69.03
C ASP A 789 76.52 5.50 70.01
N TRP A 790 75.28 5.00 69.90
CA TRP A 790 74.63 4.05 70.83
C TRP A 790 75.46 2.83 71.33
N PRO A 791 75.18 2.32 72.55
CA PRO A 791 75.79 1.11 73.10
C PRO A 791 75.64 -0.16 72.23
N THR A 792 76.73 -0.91 72.04
CA THR A 792 76.66 -2.16 71.25
C THR A 792 76.15 -3.36 72.07
N ASP A 793 75.00 -3.90 71.72
CA ASP A 793 74.44 -5.18 72.19
C ASP A 793 74.48 -6.23 71.05
N SER A 794 75.18 -7.36 71.23
CA SER A 794 75.33 -8.40 70.19
C SER A 794 74.24 -9.50 70.16
N ASP A 795 73.38 -9.64 71.18
CA ASP A 795 72.24 -10.57 71.12
C ASP A 795 70.86 -9.97 71.45
N ASN A 796 70.77 -8.64 71.56
CA ASN A 796 69.56 -7.82 71.70
C ASN A 796 68.73 -8.20 72.93
N ASP A 797 69.39 -8.39 74.07
CA ASP A 797 68.76 -8.68 75.37
C ASP A 797 68.51 -7.43 76.24
N GLY A 798 68.98 -6.26 75.78
CA GLY A 798 68.81 -4.96 76.44
C GLY A 798 69.97 -4.63 77.39
N ILE A 799 71.14 -5.21 77.16
CA ILE A 799 72.34 -5.07 78.00
C ILE A 799 73.57 -5.05 77.09
N CYS A 800 74.31 -3.94 77.07
CA CYS A 800 75.46 -3.78 76.17
C CYS A 800 76.56 -4.86 76.38
N ASP A 801 77.31 -5.19 75.33
CA ASP A 801 78.35 -6.24 75.25
C ASP A 801 79.46 -6.14 76.31
N ALA A 802 79.67 -4.94 76.88
CA ALA A 802 80.56 -4.75 78.01
C ALA A 802 80.12 -5.58 79.24
N MET A 803 78.79 -5.74 79.41
CA MET A 803 78.14 -6.34 80.55
C MET A 803 77.80 -7.84 80.37
N ASP A 804 77.17 -8.32 79.28
CA ASP A 804 76.84 -9.76 79.10
C ASP A 804 78.08 -10.67 78.91
N LYS A 805 77.93 -11.98 79.25
CA LYS A 805 78.90 -13.08 79.07
C LYS A 805 78.33 -14.48 78.67
N GLN A 806 77.02 -14.74 78.44
CA GLN A 806 76.49 -16.13 78.21
C GLN A 806 75.16 -16.32 77.39
N GLY A 807 75.22 -16.34 76.05
CA GLY A 807 74.07 -16.68 75.17
C GLY A 807 73.85 -18.18 74.79
N ILE A 808 73.31 -18.41 73.57
CA ILE A 808 73.05 -19.65 72.75
C ILE A 808 71.67 -20.38 72.74
N THR A 809 70.97 -20.28 71.59
CA THR A 809 70.00 -21.24 70.95
C THR A 809 68.65 -21.53 71.64
N GLU A 810 67.51 -21.82 70.98
CA GLU A 810 67.08 -22.09 69.58
C GLU A 810 65.54 -21.79 69.50
N LEU A 811 64.76 -21.67 68.40
CA LEU A 811 64.83 -22.03 66.96
C LEU A 811 63.71 -21.26 66.16
N PHE A 812 63.74 -21.30 64.82
CA PHE A 812 62.71 -20.88 63.82
C PHE A 812 62.52 -19.38 63.51
N SER A 813 63.27 -18.91 62.49
CA SER A 813 62.87 -17.84 61.56
C SER A 813 61.57 -18.20 60.79
N GLY A 814 60.79 -17.26 60.24
CA GLY A 814 60.90 -15.79 60.12
C GLY A 814 60.30 -15.35 58.76
N GLY A 815 59.73 -14.14 58.56
CA GLY A 815 59.44 -13.00 59.45
C GLY A 815 58.80 -11.87 58.63
N ILE A 816 58.44 -10.73 59.26
CA ILE A 816 58.17 -9.37 58.69
C ILE A 816 57.08 -9.27 57.57
N GLY A 817 56.13 -8.31 57.58
CA GLY A 817 55.80 -7.25 58.54
C GLY A 817 55.03 -6.08 57.89
N ILE A 818 54.18 -5.42 58.69
CA ILE A 818 53.81 -3.97 58.69
C ILE A 818 53.43 -3.26 57.35
N ALA A 819 52.12 -3.07 57.16
CA ALA A 819 51.33 -1.85 56.88
C ALA A 819 51.80 -0.60 56.05
N PHE A 820 50.76 0.13 55.59
CA PHE A 820 50.65 1.59 55.31
C PHE A 820 51.10 2.23 53.97
N THR A 821 50.61 3.48 53.79
CA THR A 821 50.62 4.43 52.65
C THR A 821 49.64 4.14 51.49
N ILE A 822 48.73 5.02 51.04
CA ILE A 822 48.62 6.51 50.86
C ILE A 822 48.99 6.98 49.43
N SER A 823 48.30 8.03 48.96
CA SER A 823 48.46 8.77 47.69
C SER A 823 47.89 8.10 46.41
N PHE A 824 47.33 8.83 45.44
CA PHE A 824 47.19 10.29 45.27
C PHE A 824 45.89 10.70 44.54
N LEU A 825 45.56 11.99 44.61
CA LEU A 825 44.52 12.78 43.92
C LEU A 825 44.26 12.33 42.46
N LEU A 826 43.01 12.29 41.97
CA LEU A 826 42.14 13.43 41.57
C LEU A 826 42.84 14.37 40.55
N ILE A 827 42.19 14.88 39.49
CA ILE A 827 40.75 14.92 39.19
C ILE A 827 40.43 14.80 37.67
N LEU A 828 39.14 14.84 37.35
CA LEU A 828 38.48 14.82 36.04
C LEU A 828 39.11 15.77 34.98
N GLY A 829 39.01 15.44 33.68
CA GLY A 829 39.81 16.12 32.65
C GLY A 829 39.32 16.09 31.19
N ALA A 830 38.01 16.19 30.95
CA ALA A 830 37.39 16.71 29.72
C ALA A 830 37.57 16.01 28.33
N ILE A 831 36.42 15.77 27.69
CA ILE A 831 36.12 16.08 26.27
C ILE A 831 36.90 15.31 25.17
N ALA A 832 36.27 14.20 24.77
CA ALA A 832 35.90 13.86 23.39
C ALA A 832 36.95 13.39 22.34
N TYR A 833 36.37 12.77 21.30
CA TYR A 833 36.85 12.77 19.92
C TYR A 833 38.15 12.00 19.57
N SER A 834 38.02 10.69 19.35
CA SER A 834 38.42 10.16 18.03
C SER A 834 37.80 8.80 17.69
N ARG A 835 37.78 8.52 16.39
CA ARG A 835 37.13 7.40 15.71
C ARG A 835 37.91 6.09 15.91
N ASN A 836 37.18 4.99 16.15
CA ASN A 836 37.28 3.73 15.39
C ASN A 836 38.69 3.18 15.07
N GLU A 837 39.19 2.28 15.93
CA GLU A 837 40.13 1.19 15.58
C GLU A 837 39.29 -0.11 15.52
N SER A 838 39.14 -0.74 14.36
CA SER A 838 40.06 -1.70 13.71
C SER A 838 39.92 -3.13 14.26
N PHE A 839 39.42 -4.08 13.46
CA PHE A 839 40.18 -4.93 12.52
C PHE A 839 41.25 -5.83 13.18
N LEU A 840 40.94 -7.13 13.36
CA LEU A 840 41.56 -8.24 12.60
C LEU A 840 41.21 -9.65 13.15
N LYS A 841 40.59 -10.49 12.29
CA LYS A 841 40.76 -11.97 12.20
C LYS A 841 40.30 -12.84 13.41
N GLU A 842 40.01 -14.14 13.28
CA GLU A 842 40.05 -15.09 12.14
C GLU A 842 39.05 -16.26 12.32
N SER A 843 38.84 -17.05 11.25
CA SER A 843 38.40 -18.47 11.21
C SER A 843 36.98 -18.80 10.71
N GLU A 844 36.90 -19.93 9.99
CA GLU A 844 35.72 -20.47 9.30
C GLU A 844 35.03 -21.62 10.09
N SER A 845 33.70 -21.75 9.96
CA SER A 845 32.92 -23.03 9.82
C SER A 845 31.41 -22.68 9.79
N GLN A 846 30.66 -22.78 8.69
CA GLN A 846 30.12 -24.00 8.06
C GLN A 846 29.29 -24.90 8.99
N ILE A 847 27.94 -24.76 8.93
CA ILE A 847 26.95 -25.68 8.28
C ILE A 847 26.88 -27.16 8.82
N PRO A 848 25.72 -27.87 8.98
CA PRO A 848 24.32 -27.62 8.52
C PRO A 848 23.23 -27.81 9.68
N PRO A 849 22.02 -28.45 9.55
CA PRO A 849 20.76 -27.87 10.07
C PRO A 849 19.95 -28.87 11.00
N PRO A 850 18.64 -28.73 11.30
CA PRO A 850 17.96 -29.58 12.30
C PRO A 850 17.55 -30.97 11.76
N PRO A 851 17.29 -31.96 12.63
CA PRO A 851 16.99 -33.33 12.26
C PRO A 851 15.50 -33.62 12.01
N SER A 852 15.23 -34.65 11.22
CA SER A 852 13.93 -35.33 11.12
C SER A 852 14.06 -36.82 11.42
N LEU A 853 12.98 -37.45 11.90
CA LEU A 853 12.67 -38.86 11.67
C LEU A 853 11.18 -39.15 11.90
N GLU A 854 10.66 -40.18 11.25
CA GLU A 854 9.24 -40.55 11.16
C GLU A 854 8.81 -41.61 12.21
N GLU A 855 7.59 -42.14 11.99
CA GLU A 855 7.01 -43.40 12.52
C GLU A 855 6.30 -43.22 13.89
N VAL A 856 5.00 -43.56 14.04
CA VAL A 856 4.49 -44.95 14.13
C VAL A 856 2.92 -44.99 14.11
N LEU A 857 2.31 -45.86 13.25
CA LEU A 857 0.88 -46.31 13.15
C LEU A 857 -0.15 -45.41 12.40
N GLU A 858 -1.18 -45.93 11.70
CA GLU A 858 -1.51 -47.31 11.28
C GLU A 858 -2.44 -47.31 10.03
N VAL A 859 -2.27 -48.28 9.11
CA VAL A 859 -3.26 -48.62 8.06
C VAL A 859 -3.25 -50.14 7.87
N GLU A 860 -4.40 -50.79 8.00
CA GLU A 860 -4.55 -52.24 7.77
C GLU A 860 -4.73 -52.58 6.28
N VAL A 861 -4.43 -53.83 5.91
CA VAL A 861 -4.55 -54.36 4.54
C VAL A 861 -5.40 -55.63 4.55
N GLU A 862 -6.42 -55.70 3.70
CA GLU A 862 -6.95 -56.96 3.18
C GLU A 862 -6.81 -56.97 1.65
N GLU A 863 -6.09 -57.97 1.11
CA GLU A 863 -6.20 -58.40 -0.29
C GLU A 863 -7.32 -59.44 -0.40
N ASP A 864 -8.09 -59.44 -1.49
CA ASP A 864 -8.63 -60.69 -2.04
C ASP A 864 -8.81 -60.59 -3.57
N SER A 865 -8.85 -61.73 -4.26
CA SER A 865 -8.50 -61.82 -5.70
C SER A 865 -9.60 -62.31 -6.64
N ASP A 866 -9.68 -61.73 -7.86
CA ASP A 866 -9.59 -62.44 -9.16
C ASP A 866 -9.59 -61.48 -10.38
#